data_AF-A0A841SHD6-F1
#
_entry.id   AF-A0A841SHD6-F1
#
_cell.length_a   1.000
_cell.length_b   1.000
_cell.length_c   1.000
_cell.angle_alpha   90.00
_cell.angle_beta   90.00
_cell.angle_gamma   90.00
#
_symmetry.space_group_name_H-M   'P 1'
#
loop_
_entity.id
_entity.type
_entity.pdbx_description
1 polymer ?
#
loop_
_entity_poly.entity_id
_entity_poly.type
_entity_poly.pdbx_seq_one_letter_code
_entity_poly.pdbx_strand_id
1 'polypeptide(L)'
;MRLFRAGGLALALGLVGGVAASGPAAAAETRTVSYRGFEVRVPAGWPVVDLDQEPTACVRFDRPAVYVGRSSAQADCPARLVGRSTGLVLEPLSAGKVSSPGLLRRAVPEAGVLATAYYEPGAEQAAAEVLATGRTGVGAKAAAAPRAAAVAPSVVASGNLNGEAFDTCTAPPQPTMDAWQPAYQAIGVYISGANRGCDQPNLTAEWVTANAAKGWQFLLIDVGLQAPCSTIYGPTKQFSSVPATAFAQGKTAAANAVIAAQGLGFAQRSAIYSDIEHYPSTAACKAAVLSYLSGWTQELHSRGYVSGVYSSASSGGADLASAYTNTAYTRPDNLWFAHWGSTPVGTSRFIPATMWNNHQRVHQYVGDTSETNGGVTLKIDKNRVDLTAPPAAPTGFSVTGATSAATLRWTKPAGTEVIVRTAVGSTPPPLTSSGTAVYSGTAAAYTMTRLANSASYAFRAWVKDSTGKVSPGADVLLVGTKATITAGAAWINHGQTVPVSMTVTRLDGGKLSGAPIVLYSKAKNATAWKAIATVTSDANGVATSAQKPTVSTDYQWGYNGAAGLLGTRGPITRVEVRPAISSYLTPAAIKLGATSNFYGYLTPPHPGTKAYLQRKSGTAWAAAGTGVLTANGKYSFVIKPAARGSHTYRVVWLADADHQGTQTPSKTITVS
;
A
#
# COMPACT_ATOMS: atom_id res chain seq x y z
N MET A 1 -33.81 -59.41 11.27
CA MET A 1 -34.66 -60.09 10.27
C MET A 1 -34.24 -59.57 8.89
N ARG A 2 -34.15 -60.47 7.91
CA ARG A 2 -33.46 -60.33 6.61
C ARG A 2 -33.88 -59.12 5.74
N LEU A 3 -33.06 -58.93 4.70
CA LEU A 3 -33.33 -58.42 3.33
C LEU A 3 -32.90 -56.97 3.08
N PHE A 4 -32.25 -56.55 1.97
CA PHE A 4 -31.74 -57.15 0.72
C PHE A 4 -30.85 -56.08 0.00
N ARG A 5 -29.88 -56.54 -0.82
CA ARG A 5 -29.30 -56.06 -2.13
C ARG A 5 -29.47 -54.58 -2.60
N ALA A 6 -28.63 -53.95 -3.44
CA ALA A 6 -27.57 -54.29 -4.43
C ALA A 6 -26.66 -53.04 -4.58
N GLY A 7 -25.37 -53.08 -4.95
CA GLY A 7 -24.78 -53.58 -6.19
C GLY A 7 -24.44 -52.41 -7.13
N GLY A 8 -23.17 -52.04 -7.26
CA GLY A 8 -22.69 -51.02 -8.21
C GLY A 8 -21.16 -51.00 -8.30
N LEU A 9 -20.63 -51.51 -9.40
CA LEU A 9 -19.21 -51.60 -9.77
C LEU A 9 -18.51 -50.22 -9.84
N ALA A 10 -17.26 -50.17 -9.38
CA ALA A 10 -16.26 -49.23 -9.91
C ALA A 10 -14.89 -49.93 -9.96
N LEU A 11 -14.35 -50.10 -11.17
CA LEU A 11 -12.96 -50.48 -11.42
C LEU A 11 -12.03 -49.35 -10.93
N ALA A 12 -11.04 -49.69 -10.11
CA ALA A 12 -9.87 -48.84 -9.87
C ALA A 12 -8.61 -49.68 -10.08
N LEU A 13 -7.87 -49.36 -11.16
CA LEU A 13 -6.50 -49.81 -11.38
C LEU A 13 -5.61 -49.23 -10.27
N GLY A 14 -4.99 -50.10 -9.48
CA GLY A 14 -3.93 -49.74 -8.56
C GLY A 14 -2.61 -49.55 -9.31
N LEU A 15 -2.15 -48.31 -9.39
CA LEU A 15 -0.75 -47.94 -9.61
C LEU A 15 -0.26 -47.29 -8.33
N VAL A 16 0.45 -48.06 -7.51
CA VAL A 16 1.13 -47.57 -6.30
C VAL A 16 2.36 -46.79 -6.75
N GLY A 17 2.19 -45.48 -6.97
CA GLY A 17 3.29 -44.53 -7.09
C GLY A 17 3.80 -44.19 -5.70
N GLY A 18 5.04 -44.59 -5.40
CA GLY A 18 5.74 -44.21 -4.18
C GLY A 18 5.88 -42.69 -4.11
N VAL A 19 5.20 -42.07 -3.15
CA VAL A 19 5.48 -40.70 -2.73
C VAL A 19 6.74 -40.77 -1.88
N ALA A 20 7.89 -40.50 -2.49
CA ALA A 20 9.09 -40.17 -1.74
C ALA A 20 8.81 -38.87 -0.99
N ALA A 21 8.57 -38.96 0.31
CA ALA A 21 8.55 -37.82 1.20
C ALA A 21 9.93 -37.16 1.12
N SER A 22 10.02 -36.01 0.44
CA SER A 22 11.16 -35.11 0.52
C SER A 22 11.33 -34.69 1.97
N GLY A 23 12.35 -35.22 2.64
CA GLY A 23 12.74 -34.81 3.98
C GLY A 23 13.07 -33.31 4.02
N PRO A 24 13.06 -32.68 5.21
CA PRO A 24 13.48 -31.30 5.37
C PRO A 24 14.91 -31.16 4.83
N ALA A 25 15.14 -30.17 3.96
CA ALA A 25 16.48 -29.83 3.49
C ALA A 25 17.41 -29.68 4.71
N ALA A 26 18.49 -30.46 4.76
CA ALA A 26 19.49 -30.36 5.80
C ALA A 26 19.94 -28.90 5.90
N ALA A 27 19.84 -28.30 7.09
CA ALA A 27 20.34 -26.95 7.32
C ALA A 27 21.83 -26.94 6.96
N ALA A 28 22.22 -26.12 5.97
CA ALA A 28 23.62 -26.01 5.58
C ALA A 28 24.47 -25.65 6.80
N GLU A 29 25.55 -26.39 7.06
CA GLU A 29 26.49 -26.07 8.13
C GLU A 29 27.03 -24.65 7.93
N THR A 30 27.09 -23.86 9.01
CA THR A 30 27.56 -22.47 8.96
C THR A 30 28.78 -22.26 9.85
N ARG A 31 29.62 -21.29 9.50
CA ARG A 31 30.74 -20.82 10.31
C ARG A 31 30.69 -19.31 10.49
N THR A 32 31.25 -18.82 11.59
CA THR A 32 31.36 -17.38 11.87
C THR A 32 32.68 -16.84 11.34
N VAL A 33 32.62 -15.76 10.56
CA VAL A 33 33.79 -14.98 10.13
C VAL A 33 33.76 -13.65 10.87
N SER A 34 34.91 -13.21 11.40
CA SER A 34 35.07 -11.94 12.11
C SER A 34 36.03 -11.03 11.38
N TYR A 35 35.66 -9.76 11.21
CA TYR A 35 36.52 -8.71 10.67
C TYR A 35 36.31 -7.41 11.44
N ARG A 36 37.37 -6.87 12.05
CA ARG A 36 37.33 -5.62 12.85
C ARG A 36 36.22 -5.59 13.92
N GLY A 37 35.92 -6.74 14.52
CA GLY A 37 34.85 -6.89 15.52
C GLY A 37 33.44 -6.99 14.94
N PHE A 38 33.27 -7.02 13.60
CA PHE A 38 32.02 -7.42 12.95
C PHE A 38 32.03 -8.93 12.69
N GLU A 39 31.04 -9.65 13.22
CA GLU A 39 30.87 -11.09 13.07
C GLU A 39 29.69 -11.41 12.16
N VAL A 40 29.87 -12.31 11.20
CA VAL A 40 28.84 -12.73 10.24
C VAL A 40 28.86 -14.25 10.06
N ARG A 41 27.68 -14.87 9.97
CA ARG A 41 27.53 -16.31 9.71
C ARG A 41 27.45 -16.57 8.22
N VAL A 42 28.31 -17.45 7.71
CA VAL A 42 28.40 -17.84 6.30
C VAL A 42 28.39 -19.37 6.18
N PRO A 43 28.05 -19.95 5.02
CA PRO A 43 28.19 -21.39 4.80
C PRO A 43 29.60 -21.90 5.09
N ALA A 44 29.71 -23.04 5.79
CA ALA A 44 30.99 -23.59 6.23
C ALA A 44 31.96 -23.91 5.07
N GLY A 45 31.41 -24.27 3.90
CA GLY A 45 32.17 -24.57 2.69
C GLY A 45 32.71 -23.36 1.91
N TRP A 46 32.38 -22.12 2.29
CA TRP A 46 32.94 -20.95 1.61
C TRP A 46 34.37 -20.69 2.08
N PRO A 47 35.41 -20.73 1.23
CA PRO A 47 36.77 -20.36 1.63
C PRO A 47 36.83 -18.91 2.15
N VAL A 48 37.70 -18.64 3.14
CA VAL A 48 37.97 -17.29 3.63
C VAL A 48 39.34 -16.88 3.11
N VAL A 49 39.41 -15.75 2.42
CA VAL A 49 40.64 -15.16 1.88
C VAL A 49 40.90 -13.88 2.65
N ASP A 50 42.01 -13.85 3.38
CA ASP A 50 42.44 -12.67 4.14
C ASP A 50 43.34 -11.79 3.28
N LEU A 51 42.76 -10.71 2.74
CA LEU A 51 43.42 -9.73 1.89
C LEU A 51 44.32 -8.79 2.69
N ASP A 52 44.22 -8.75 4.02
CA ASP A 52 45.19 -8.01 4.83
C ASP A 52 46.50 -8.82 4.98
N GLN A 53 46.43 -10.16 4.86
CA GLN A 53 47.60 -11.07 4.81
C GLN A 53 48.11 -11.33 3.39
N GLU A 54 47.20 -11.42 2.42
CA GLU A 54 47.50 -11.63 0.98
C GLU A 54 46.94 -10.48 0.13
N PRO A 55 47.54 -9.27 0.20
CA PRO A 55 46.97 -8.07 -0.42
C PRO A 55 46.92 -8.10 -1.95
N THR A 56 47.70 -8.96 -2.58
CA THR A 56 47.68 -9.16 -4.04
C THR A 56 46.65 -10.19 -4.50
N ALA A 57 45.94 -10.87 -3.59
CA ALA A 57 44.91 -11.82 -3.95
C ALA A 57 43.68 -11.11 -4.56
N CYS A 58 43.07 -11.74 -5.56
CA CYS A 58 41.93 -11.19 -6.27
C CYS A 58 40.60 -11.46 -5.57
N VAL A 59 39.79 -10.43 -5.40
CA VAL A 59 38.36 -10.60 -5.11
C VAL A 59 37.69 -11.13 -6.37
N ARG A 60 37.26 -12.38 -6.30
CA ARG A 60 36.58 -13.11 -7.38
C ARG A 60 35.12 -13.31 -7.05
N PHE A 61 34.24 -12.68 -7.83
CA PHE A 61 32.79 -12.75 -7.66
C PHE A 61 32.15 -13.97 -8.34
N ASP A 62 32.92 -14.76 -9.07
CA ASP A 62 32.48 -15.94 -9.82
C ASP A 62 32.52 -17.24 -8.99
N ARG A 63 32.99 -17.18 -7.73
CA ARG A 63 33.07 -18.34 -6.83
C ARG A 63 32.62 -18.01 -5.40
N PRO A 64 31.98 -18.95 -4.68
CA PRO A 64 31.62 -18.71 -3.28
C PRO A 64 32.87 -18.53 -2.43
N ALA A 65 32.97 -17.42 -1.70
CA ALA A 65 34.08 -17.10 -0.82
C ALA A 65 33.70 -15.96 0.13
N VAL A 66 34.48 -15.81 1.20
CA VAL A 66 34.52 -14.62 2.05
C VAL A 66 35.86 -13.95 1.91
N TYR A 67 35.89 -12.69 1.48
CA TYR A 67 37.09 -11.88 1.45
C TYR A 67 37.07 -10.93 2.63
N VAL A 68 38.15 -10.88 3.42
CA VAL A 68 38.31 -9.92 4.52
C VAL A 68 39.50 -9.02 4.23
N GLY A 69 39.35 -7.70 4.37
CA GLY A 69 40.37 -6.72 3.98
C GLY A 69 40.15 -6.09 2.61
N ARG A 70 41.20 -5.49 2.04
CA ARG A 70 41.17 -4.84 0.71
C ARG A 70 42.32 -5.33 -0.15
N SER A 71 42.00 -5.79 -1.37
CA SER A 71 43.01 -6.15 -2.36
C SER A 71 43.66 -4.88 -2.94
N SER A 72 45.00 -4.85 -2.95
CA SER A 72 45.80 -3.79 -3.57
C SER A 72 46.02 -4.01 -5.06
N ALA A 73 45.75 -5.21 -5.57
CA ALA A 73 45.94 -5.60 -6.98
C ALA A 73 44.61 -5.87 -7.71
N GLN A 74 43.47 -5.39 -7.18
CA GLN A 74 42.16 -5.68 -7.76
C GLN A 74 42.01 -5.20 -9.21
N ALA A 75 42.70 -4.13 -9.58
CA ALA A 75 42.72 -3.60 -10.96
C ALA A 75 43.46 -4.53 -11.95
N ASP A 76 44.37 -5.37 -11.45
CA ASP A 76 45.18 -6.29 -12.24
C ASP A 76 44.56 -7.71 -12.29
N CYS A 77 43.42 -7.89 -11.64
CA CYS A 77 42.71 -9.16 -11.59
C CYS A 77 42.03 -9.50 -12.92
N PRO A 78 41.98 -10.79 -13.32
CA PRO A 78 41.39 -11.19 -14.59
C PRO A 78 39.93 -10.74 -14.75
N ALA A 79 39.68 -9.78 -15.65
CA ALA A 79 38.34 -9.28 -15.99
C ALA A 79 37.49 -10.26 -16.82
N ARG A 80 38.05 -11.41 -17.22
CA ARG A 80 37.42 -12.40 -18.13
C ARG A 80 36.65 -13.51 -17.40
N LEU A 81 36.48 -13.41 -16.08
CA LEU A 81 35.78 -14.42 -15.30
C LEU A 81 34.26 -14.30 -15.52
N VAL A 82 33.66 -15.39 -16.00
CA VAL A 82 32.25 -15.44 -16.40
C VAL A 82 31.43 -16.05 -15.26
N GLY A 83 30.33 -15.39 -14.90
CA GLY A 83 29.42 -15.83 -13.85
C GLY A 83 29.57 -15.04 -12.56
N ARG A 84 28.51 -15.03 -11.77
CA ARG A 84 28.49 -14.46 -10.43
C ARG A 84 27.98 -15.56 -9.52
N SER A 85 28.65 -15.80 -8.41
CA SER A 85 28.22 -16.71 -7.36
C SER A 85 27.68 -15.93 -6.16
N THR A 86 27.40 -16.63 -5.08
CA THR A 86 27.07 -16.02 -3.79
C THR A 86 28.28 -16.01 -2.85
N GLY A 87 28.62 -14.86 -2.28
CA GLY A 87 29.72 -14.71 -1.34
C GLY A 87 29.74 -13.36 -0.63
N LEU A 88 30.79 -13.07 0.13
CA LEU A 88 30.87 -11.89 1.00
C LEU A 88 32.23 -11.20 0.90
N VAL A 89 32.23 -9.87 0.92
CA VAL A 89 33.43 -9.04 1.09
C VAL A 89 33.24 -8.17 2.33
N LEU A 90 34.19 -8.22 3.26
CA LEU A 90 34.26 -7.37 4.45
C LEU A 90 35.48 -6.46 4.29
N GLU A 91 35.26 -5.18 3.96
CA GLU A 91 36.35 -4.20 3.80
C GLU A 91 36.27 -3.07 4.82
N PRO A 92 37.37 -2.34 5.12
CA PRO A 92 37.32 -1.14 5.94
C PRO A 92 36.34 -0.11 5.38
N LEU A 93 35.48 0.42 6.25
CA LEU A 93 34.50 1.44 5.90
C LEU A 93 35.22 2.76 5.60
N SER A 94 35.31 3.09 4.31
CA SER A 94 35.89 4.35 3.80
C SER A 94 34.81 5.27 3.22
N ALA A 95 33.76 4.70 2.63
CA ALA A 95 32.54 5.39 2.22
C ALA A 95 31.35 4.42 2.29
N GLY A 96 30.16 4.93 2.60
CA GLY A 96 28.93 4.16 2.47
C GLY A 96 28.59 3.97 0.99
N LYS A 97 28.68 2.74 0.48
CA LYS A 97 28.29 2.40 -0.90
C LYS A 97 26.86 1.88 -0.93
N VAL A 98 26.07 2.29 -1.92
CA VAL A 98 24.68 1.83 -2.10
C VAL A 98 24.66 0.41 -2.66
N SER A 99 23.67 -0.39 -2.28
CA SER A 99 23.40 -1.69 -2.93
C SER A 99 23.13 -1.52 -4.42
N SER A 100 23.46 -2.52 -5.22
CA SER A 100 23.21 -2.57 -6.67
C SER A 100 22.91 -4.01 -7.07
N PRO A 101 22.25 -4.29 -8.20
CA PRO A 101 22.00 -5.67 -8.63
C PRO A 101 23.25 -6.56 -8.61
N GLY A 102 23.14 -7.70 -7.94
CA GLY A 102 24.21 -8.65 -7.62
C GLY A 102 25.15 -8.24 -6.48
N LEU A 103 24.90 -7.11 -5.79
CA LEU A 103 25.64 -6.63 -4.61
C LEU A 103 24.70 -5.98 -3.58
N LEU A 104 24.45 -6.66 -2.47
CA LEU A 104 23.87 -6.04 -1.29
C LEU A 104 24.98 -5.48 -0.41
N ARG A 105 24.85 -4.23 -0.01
CA ARG A 105 25.85 -3.54 0.80
C ARG A 105 25.24 -3.07 2.11
N ARG A 106 25.91 -3.39 3.21
CA ARG A 106 25.58 -2.95 4.56
C ARG A 106 26.80 -2.27 5.17
N ALA A 107 26.72 -0.96 5.36
CA ALA A 107 27.68 -0.26 6.19
C ALA A 107 27.44 -0.62 7.66
N VAL A 108 28.51 -0.90 8.40
CA VAL A 108 28.49 -1.20 9.84
C VAL A 108 29.42 -0.19 10.53
N PRO A 109 28.95 1.05 10.78
CA PRO A 109 29.78 2.12 11.31
C PRO A 109 30.40 1.78 12.67
N GLU A 110 29.67 1.04 13.50
CA GLU A 110 30.08 0.58 14.84
C GLU A 110 31.34 -0.30 14.82
N ALA A 111 31.60 -1.01 13.71
CA ALA A 111 32.80 -1.81 13.51
C ALA A 111 33.76 -1.24 12.44
N GLY A 112 33.37 -0.13 11.81
CA GLY A 112 34.11 0.45 10.70
C GLY A 112 34.28 -0.51 9.52
N VAL A 113 33.23 -1.29 9.21
CA VAL A 113 33.21 -2.29 8.12
C VAL A 113 32.14 -1.95 7.08
N LEU A 114 32.46 -2.15 5.80
CA LEU A 114 31.48 -2.27 4.73
C LEU A 114 31.34 -3.75 4.36
N ALA A 115 30.19 -4.34 4.66
CA ALA A 115 29.86 -5.70 4.27
C ALA A 115 29.14 -5.69 2.92
N THR A 116 29.74 -6.35 1.92
CA THR A 116 29.18 -6.47 0.57
C THR A 116 28.91 -7.92 0.26
N ALA A 117 27.65 -8.34 0.28
CA ALA A 117 27.24 -9.65 -0.20
C ALA A 117 27.07 -9.58 -1.72
N TYR A 118 27.85 -10.37 -2.46
CA TYR A 118 27.66 -10.55 -3.90
C TYR A 118 26.85 -11.81 -4.14
N TYR A 119 25.99 -11.79 -5.15
CA TYR A 119 25.03 -12.86 -5.38
C TYR A 119 24.70 -13.02 -6.86
N GLU A 120 24.37 -14.26 -7.23
CA GLU A 120 23.89 -14.59 -8.56
C GLU A 120 22.44 -14.12 -8.77
N PRO A 121 22.00 -13.85 -10.02
CA PRO A 121 20.61 -13.44 -10.28
C PRO A 121 19.59 -14.41 -9.65
N GLY A 122 18.69 -13.86 -8.82
CA GLY A 122 17.68 -14.65 -8.09
C GLY A 122 18.06 -15.05 -6.66
N ALA A 123 19.32 -14.92 -6.25
CA ALA A 123 19.79 -15.25 -4.89
C ALA A 123 19.76 -14.07 -3.90
N GLU A 124 19.00 -13.01 -4.21
CA GLU A 124 19.00 -11.75 -3.45
C GLU A 124 18.56 -11.94 -1.99
N GLN A 125 17.55 -12.78 -1.78
CA GLN A 125 17.06 -13.08 -0.44
C GLN A 125 18.11 -13.80 0.41
N ALA A 126 18.83 -14.77 -0.17
CA ALA A 126 19.91 -15.49 0.52
C ALA A 126 21.07 -14.55 0.88
N ALA A 127 21.41 -13.59 0.01
CA ALA A 127 22.41 -12.58 0.28
C ALA A 127 21.99 -11.63 1.43
N ALA A 128 20.72 -11.24 1.45
CA ALA A 128 20.15 -10.43 2.52
C ALA A 128 20.16 -11.19 3.86
N GLU A 129 19.83 -12.48 3.84
CA GLU A 129 19.87 -13.35 5.02
C GLU A 129 21.28 -13.47 5.60
N VAL A 130 22.31 -13.64 4.75
CA VAL A 130 23.72 -13.64 5.19
C VAL A 130 24.08 -12.32 5.87
N LEU A 131 23.77 -11.17 5.24
CA LEU A 131 24.04 -9.85 5.83
C LEU A 131 23.26 -9.60 7.14
N ALA A 132 22.05 -10.15 7.26
CA ALA A 132 21.21 -10.03 8.44
C ALA A 132 21.78 -10.79 9.65
N THR A 133 22.61 -11.82 9.44
CA THR A 133 23.33 -12.50 10.54
C THR A 133 24.43 -11.65 11.17
N GLY A 134 24.84 -10.57 10.50
CA GLY A 134 25.92 -9.70 10.91
C GLY A 134 25.64 -8.95 12.21
N ARG A 135 26.54 -9.09 13.19
CA ARG A 135 26.48 -8.43 14.51
C ARG A 135 27.84 -7.84 14.90
N THR A 136 27.82 -6.81 15.73
CA THR A 136 29.02 -6.20 16.29
C THR A 136 29.38 -6.87 17.61
N GLY A 137 30.57 -7.45 17.68
CA GLY A 137 31.14 -8.11 18.85
C GLY A 137 32.09 -7.21 19.66
N VAL A 138 32.69 -7.81 20.68
CA VAL A 138 33.67 -7.15 21.56
C VAL A 138 34.94 -6.82 20.77
N GLY A 139 35.38 -5.56 20.79
CA GLY A 139 36.56 -5.09 20.04
C GLY A 139 36.28 -4.38 18.71
N ALA A 140 35.01 -4.15 18.38
CA ALA A 140 34.61 -3.32 17.24
C ALA A 140 35.18 -1.89 17.34
N LYS A 141 35.85 -1.43 16.28
CA LYS A 141 36.39 -0.06 16.20
C LYS A 141 35.50 0.78 15.29
N ALA A 142 34.71 1.66 15.89
CA ALA A 142 33.83 2.53 15.13
C ALA A 142 34.62 3.39 14.15
N ALA A 143 34.11 3.52 12.92
CA ALA A 143 34.60 4.48 11.94
C ALA A 143 33.44 5.33 11.44
N ALA A 144 33.59 6.65 11.49
CA ALA A 144 32.66 7.55 10.84
C ALA A 144 32.89 7.48 9.33
N ALA A 145 32.00 6.81 8.59
CA ALA A 145 31.90 7.08 7.16
C ALA A 145 31.47 8.55 7.01
N PRO A 146 32.10 9.35 6.14
CA PRO A 146 31.48 10.61 5.73
C PRO A 146 30.11 10.25 5.14
N ARG A 147 29.06 10.57 5.88
CA ARG A 147 27.70 10.50 5.36
C ARG A 147 27.62 11.62 4.33
N ALA A 148 27.82 11.28 3.05
CA ALA A 148 27.34 12.16 1.99
C ALA A 148 25.89 12.49 2.36
N ALA A 149 25.59 13.78 2.55
CA ALA A 149 24.22 14.19 2.77
C ALA A 149 23.44 13.63 1.59
N ALA A 150 22.42 12.80 1.84
CA ALA A 150 21.57 12.31 0.77
C ALA A 150 20.89 13.54 0.16
N VAL A 151 21.45 14.05 -0.94
CA VAL A 151 20.85 15.14 -1.70
C VAL A 151 19.55 14.59 -2.26
N ALA A 152 18.43 15.24 -1.95
CA ALA A 152 17.16 14.86 -2.52
C ALA A 152 17.27 14.93 -4.06
N PRO A 153 16.90 13.86 -4.80
CA PRO A 153 16.97 13.88 -6.25
C PRO A 153 16.22 15.08 -6.82
N SER A 154 16.88 15.84 -7.68
CA SER A 154 16.35 17.12 -8.21
C SER A 154 16.52 17.28 -9.72
N VAL A 155 17.41 16.51 -10.35
CA VAL A 155 17.67 16.58 -11.79
C VAL A 155 16.65 15.73 -12.55
N VAL A 156 16.02 16.28 -13.59
CA VAL A 156 15.09 15.54 -14.46
C VAL A 156 15.78 15.19 -15.78
N ALA A 157 15.88 13.90 -16.10
CA ALA A 157 16.58 13.38 -17.27
C ALA A 157 15.61 12.70 -18.24
N SER A 158 15.28 13.20 -19.43
CA SER A 158 15.57 14.54 -19.95
C SER A 158 14.35 15.46 -19.84
N GLY A 159 14.60 16.76 -19.82
CA GLY A 159 13.60 17.80 -19.96
C GLY A 159 13.06 17.92 -21.40
N ASN A 160 12.85 19.16 -21.84
CA ASN A 160 12.51 19.45 -23.23
C ASN A 160 13.82 19.54 -24.04
N LEU A 161 14.01 18.61 -24.97
CA LEU A 161 15.19 18.56 -25.84
C LEU A 161 14.80 18.12 -27.24
N ASN A 162 15.11 18.98 -28.22
CA ASN A 162 15.16 18.62 -29.63
C ASN A 162 16.55 19.00 -30.16
N GLY A 163 17.44 18.02 -30.26
CA GLY A 163 18.85 18.30 -30.51
C GLY A 163 19.72 17.06 -30.57
N GLU A 164 21.03 17.29 -30.60
CA GLU A 164 22.04 16.24 -30.70
C GLU A 164 22.40 15.74 -29.29
N ALA A 165 22.50 14.42 -29.19
CA ALA A 165 23.03 13.71 -28.05
C ALA A 165 24.10 12.72 -28.51
N PHE A 166 24.87 12.20 -27.58
CA PHE A 166 25.72 11.06 -27.83
C PHE A 166 25.67 10.12 -26.63
N ASP A 167 26.10 8.89 -26.80
CA ASP A 167 26.41 8.01 -25.68
C ASP A 167 27.82 7.46 -25.85
N THR A 168 28.45 7.18 -24.71
CA THR A 168 29.80 6.64 -24.66
C THR A 168 29.95 5.78 -23.42
N CYS A 169 30.84 4.79 -23.49
CA CYS A 169 30.87 3.70 -22.54
C CYS A 169 31.10 4.15 -21.08
N THR A 170 32.00 5.10 -20.85
CA THR A 170 32.32 5.65 -19.52
C THR A 170 31.96 7.13 -19.44
N ALA A 171 31.25 7.54 -18.38
CA ALA A 171 30.97 8.96 -18.10
C ALA A 171 32.25 9.81 -18.22
N PRO A 172 32.32 10.81 -19.12
CA PRO A 172 33.54 11.59 -19.33
C PRO A 172 33.91 12.47 -18.12
N PRO A 173 35.20 12.78 -17.93
CA PRO A 173 35.60 13.75 -16.91
C PRO A 173 35.11 15.15 -17.27
N GLN A 174 35.01 16.05 -16.28
CA GLN A 174 34.42 17.38 -16.46
C GLN A 174 35.06 18.22 -17.60
N PRO A 175 36.40 18.26 -17.78
CA PRO A 175 36.99 19.00 -18.89
C PRO A 175 36.55 18.50 -20.27
N THR A 176 36.29 17.20 -20.41
CA THR A 176 35.74 16.64 -21.65
C THR A 176 34.29 17.08 -21.85
N MET A 177 33.46 17.05 -20.80
CA MET A 177 32.08 17.54 -20.87
C MET A 177 32.04 19.03 -21.26
N ASP A 178 32.98 19.83 -20.78
CA ASP A 178 33.08 21.26 -21.12
C ASP A 178 33.52 21.47 -22.58
N ALA A 179 34.49 20.69 -23.07
CA ALA A 179 34.98 20.75 -24.44
C ALA A 179 33.96 20.29 -25.50
N TRP A 180 32.99 19.46 -25.10
CA TRP A 180 31.99 18.87 -26.00
C TRP A 180 30.71 19.71 -26.15
N GLN A 181 30.57 20.79 -25.36
CA GLN A 181 29.60 21.84 -25.64
C GLN A 181 30.14 22.81 -26.70
N PRO A 182 29.29 23.42 -27.55
CA PRO A 182 27.84 23.23 -27.65
C PRO A 182 27.42 22.13 -28.66
N ALA A 183 28.37 21.33 -29.17
CA ALA A 183 28.12 20.34 -30.23
C ALA A 183 27.01 19.35 -29.87
N TYR A 184 26.95 18.93 -28.60
CA TYR A 184 25.88 18.10 -28.05
C TYR A 184 25.24 18.76 -26.83
N GLN A 185 23.95 18.47 -26.61
CA GLN A 185 23.19 18.96 -25.47
C GLN A 185 22.81 17.84 -24.48
N ALA A 186 22.94 16.57 -24.89
CA ALA A 186 22.66 15.41 -24.04
C ALA A 186 23.72 14.33 -24.14
N ILE A 187 23.86 13.57 -23.05
CA ILE A 187 24.72 12.38 -22.98
C ILE A 187 23.94 11.16 -22.46
N GLY A 188 24.14 10.01 -23.09
CA GLY A 188 23.71 8.72 -22.57
C GLY A 188 24.67 8.21 -21.49
N VAL A 189 24.14 7.84 -20.33
CA VAL A 189 24.90 7.36 -19.18
C VAL A 189 24.34 6.04 -18.66
N TYR A 190 25.24 5.07 -18.46
CA TYR A 190 24.88 3.71 -18.03
C TYR A 190 24.74 3.60 -16.52
N ILE A 191 23.55 3.89 -16.01
CA ILE A 191 23.27 4.03 -14.57
C ILE A 191 23.08 2.69 -13.85
N SER A 192 22.62 1.64 -14.55
CA SER A 192 22.32 0.34 -13.94
C SER A 192 22.39 -0.82 -14.94
N GLY A 193 22.13 -2.03 -14.45
CA GLY A 193 22.15 -3.25 -15.25
C GLY A 193 23.42 -4.08 -15.05
N ALA A 194 23.24 -5.40 -14.99
CA ALA A 194 24.32 -6.37 -14.74
C ALA A 194 25.20 -6.64 -15.97
N ASN A 195 24.74 -6.24 -17.16
CA ASN A 195 25.42 -6.47 -18.43
C ASN A 195 26.19 -5.23 -18.93
N ARG A 196 26.31 -4.18 -18.12
CA ARG A 196 27.14 -3.00 -18.43
C ARG A 196 28.59 -3.41 -18.69
N GLY A 197 29.15 -2.94 -19.80
CA GLY A 197 30.50 -3.28 -20.23
C GLY A 197 31.60 -2.44 -19.58
N CYS A 198 31.30 -1.20 -19.16
CA CYS A 198 32.31 -0.26 -18.65
C CYS A 198 32.04 0.20 -17.22
N ASP A 199 33.15 0.45 -16.52
CA ASP A 199 33.14 1.15 -15.24
C ASP A 199 32.73 2.62 -15.41
N GLN A 200 32.18 3.18 -14.34
CA GLN A 200 31.64 4.53 -14.28
C GLN A 200 32.33 5.37 -13.18
N PRO A 201 33.67 5.55 -13.21
CA PRO A 201 34.40 6.22 -12.14
C PRO A 201 34.01 7.69 -11.93
N ASN A 202 33.53 8.37 -12.98
CA ASN A 202 33.12 9.78 -12.91
C ASN A 202 31.62 9.96 -12.64
N LEU A 203 30.79 8.91 -12.77
CA LEU A 203 29.33 9.03 -12.65
C LEU A 203 28.93 9.09 -11.17
N THR A 204 28.91 10.29 -10.62
CA THR A 204 28.47 10.58 -9.24
C THR A 204 27.33 11.59 -9.23
N ALA A 205 26.67 11.77 -8.08
CA ALA A 205 25.64 12.78 -7.93
C ALA A 205 26.17 14.21 -8.13
N GLU A 206 27.42 14.46 -7.73
CA GLU A 206 28.11 15.75 -7.94
C GLU A 206 28.37 15.99 -9.43
N TRP A 207 28.84 14.97 -10.16
CA TRP A 207 29.05 15.06 -11.60
C TRP A 207 27.73 15.32 -12.34
N VAL A 208 26.65 14.62 -11.97
CA VAL A 208 25.32 14.85 -12.53
C VAL A 208 24.85 16.28 -12.27
N THR A 209 24.96 16.75 -11.03
CA THR A 209 24.52 18.10 -10.65
C THR A 209 25.34 19.18 -11.36
N ALA A 210 26.66 19.01 -11.45
CA ALA A 210 27.55 19.96 -12.13
C ALA A 210 27.24 20.07 -13.63
N ASN A 211 27.04 18.94 -14.30
CA ASN A 211 26.72 18.94 -15.73
C ASN A 211 25.29 19.43 -16.01
N ALA A 212 24.31 19.07 -15.16
CA ALA A 212 22.96 19.62 -15.23
C ALA A 212 22.95 21.15 -15.11
N ALA A 213 23.74 21.71 -14.18
CA ALA A 213 23.89 23.16 -14.00
C ALA A 213 24.52 23.86 -15.21
N LYS A 214 25.31 23.13 -16.01
CA LYS A 214 25.87 23.58 -17.30
C LYS A 214 24.94 23.34 -18.49
N GLY A 215 23.71 22.89 -18.25
CA GLY A 215 22.70 22.68 -19.29
C GLY A 215 22.77 21.32 -20.00
N TRP A 216 23.64 20.39 -19.58
CA TRP A 216 23.61 19.03 -20.09
C TRP A 216 22.31 18.32 -19.67
N GLN A 217 21.73 17.60 -20.63
CA GLN A 217 20.62 16.67 -20.43
C GLN A 217 21.16 15.23 -20.42
N PHE A 218 20.39 14.29 -19.90
CA PHE A 218 20.85 12.90 -19.73
C PHE A 218 19.85 11.90 -20.31
N LEU A 219 20.37 10.84 -20.93
CA LEU A 219 19.62 9.64 -21.28
C LEU A 219 20.09 8.53 -20.32
N LEU A 220 19.22 8.06 -19.43
CA LEU A 220 19.60 7.09 -18.39
C LEU A 220 19.42 5.67 -18.91
N ILE A 221 20.49 4.87 -18.92
CA ILE A 221 20.49 3.54 -19.55
C ILE A 221 20.64 2.44 -18.49
N ASP A 222 19.77 1.42 -18.57
CA ASP A 222 19.90 0.15 -17.85
C ASP A 222 20.28 -0.97 -18.83
N VAL A 223 21.52 -1.47 -18.73
CA VAL A 223 21.98 -2.62 -19.54
C VAL A 223 21.75 -3.90 -18.74
N GLY A 224 20.47 -4.25 -18.63
CA GLY A 224 19.96 -5.37 -17.85
C GLY A 224 19.91 -6.68 -18.64
N LEU A 225 18.99 -7.55 -18.22
CA LEU A 225 18.72 -8.82 -18.90
C LEU A 225 18.29 -8.59 -20.35
N GLN A 226 18.73 -9.49 -21.23
CA GLN A 226 18.56 -9.37 -22.67
C GLN A 226 17.49 -10.34 -23.19
N ALA A 227 17.02 -10.12 -24.43
CA ALA A 227 15.99 -10.96 -25.02
C ALA A 227 16.39 -12.45 -25.02
N PRO A 228 15.46 -13.39 -24.74
CA PRO A 228 15.75 -14.84 -24.69
C PRO A 228 16.18 -15.42 -26.03
N CYS A 229 15.93 -14.70 -27.13
CA CYS A 229 16.39 -15.06 -28.46
C CYS A 229 17.68 -14.35 -28.87
N SER A 230 18.27 -13.51 -28.01
CA SER A 230 19.51 -12.81 -28.32
C SER A 230 20.62 -13.81 -28.66
N THR A 231 21.32 -13.55 -29.75
CA THR A 231 22.54 -14.28 -30.14
C THR A 231 23.81 -13.58 -29.64
N ILE A 232 23.68 -12.37 -29.11
CA ILE A 232 24.77 -11.55 -28.57
C ILE A 232 25.08 -11.96 -27.12
N TYR A 233 24.04 -12.34 -26.37
CA TYR A 233 24.15 -12.68 -24.95
C TYR A 233 23.80 -14.14 -24.68
N GLY A 234 24.54 -14.78 -23.78
CA GLY A 234 24.27 -16.14 -23.33
C GLY A 234 23.10 -16.25 -22.32
N PRO A 235 22.65 -17.47 -21.99
CA PRO A 235 21.42 -17.71 -21.22
C PRO A 235 21.38 -17.05 -19.83
N THR A 236 22.52 -16.93 -19.17
CA THR A 236 22.65 -16.31 -17.84
C THR A 236 22.45 -14.80 -17.84
N LYS A 237 22.47 -14.18 -19.03
CA LYS A 237 22.29 -12.75 -19.25
C LYS A 237 20.95 -12.41 -19.89
N GLN A 238 20.10 -13.41 -20.10
CA GLN A 238 18.81 -13.27 -20.75
C GLN A 238 17.65 -13.33 -19.74
N PHE A 239 16.57 -12.61 -20.00
CA PHE A 239 15.32 -12.83 -19.26
C PHE A 239 14.58 -14.05 -19.80
N SER A 240 13.64 -14.56 -19.02
CA SER A 240 12.90 -15.78 -19.31
C SER A 240 12.11 -15.66 -20.62
N SER A 241 12.04 -16.76 -21.37
CA SER A 241 11.11 -16.89 -22.50
C SER A 241 9.65 -17.02 -22.05
N VAL A 242 9.38 -17.23 -20.76
CA VAL A 242 8.03 -17.29 -20.19
C VAL A 242 7.52 -15.86 -19.93
N PRO A 243 6.46 -15.40 -20.61
CA PRO A 243 5.96 -14.02 -20.50
C PRO A 243 5.72 -13.51 -19.08
N ALA A 244 5.10 -14.32 -18.21
CA ALA A 244 4.82 -13.92 -16.83
C ALA A 244 6.10 -13.71 -16.00
N THR A 245 7.09 -14.57 -16.19
CA THR A 245 8.41 -14.46 -15.52
C THR A 245 9.18 -13.27 -16.09
N ALA A 246 9.18 -13.08 -17.40
CA ALA A 246 9.79 -11.95 -18.08
C ALA A 246 9.22 -10.62 -17.56
N PHE A 247 7.90 -10.53 -17.41
CA PHE A 247 7.22 -9.38 -16.80
C PHE A 247 7.70 -9.08 -15.38
N ALA A 248 7.82 -10.10 -14.52
CA ALA A 248 8.36 -9.94 -13.17
C ALA A 248 9.82 -9.48 -13.18
N GLN A 249 10.65 -10.03 -14.07
CA GLN A 249 12.04 -9.62 -14.25
C GLN A 249 12.17 -8.16 -14.71
N GLY A 250 11.27 -7.70 -15.60
CA GLY A 250 11.19 -6.31 -16.03
C GLY A 250 10.87 -5.35 -14.89
N LYS A 251 9.93 -5.72 -14.00
CA LYS A 251 9.65 -4.95 -12.77
C LYS A 251 10.89 -4.84 -11.89
N THR A 252 11.56 -5.96 -11.63
CA THR A 252 12.77 -5.98 -10.81
C THR A 252 13.87 -5.08 -11.40
N ALA A 253 14.08 -5.16 -12.72
CA ALA A 253 15.07 -4.30 -13.39
C ALA A 253 14.72 -2.81 -13.24
N ALA A 254 13.47 -2.43 -13.47
CA ALA A 254 13.02 -1.04 -13.33
C ALA A 254 13.15 -0.51 -11.90
N ALA A 255 12.80 -1.32 -10.89
CA ALA A 255 12.96 -0.93 -9.48
C ALA A 255 14.44 -0.64 -9.15
N ASN A 256 15.35 -1.48 -9.65
CA ASN A 256 16.79 -1.31 -9.46
C ASN A 256 17.33 -0.07 -10.21
N ALA A 257 16.85 0.16 -11.42
CA ALA A 257 17.25 1.33 -12.20
C ALA A 257 16.78 2.64 -11.55
N VAL A 258 15.59 2.66 -10.92
CA VAL A 258 15.13 3.81 -10.13
C VAL A 258 16.02 4.05 -8.91
N ILE A 259 16.42 3.00 -8.18
CA ILE A 259 17.35 3.13 -7.04
C ILE A 259 18.67 3.75 -7.51
N ALA A 260 19.23 3.27 -8.63
CA ALA A 260 20.45 3.82 -9.20
C ALA A 260 20.28 5.29 -9.63
N ALA A 261 19.19 5.61 -10.32
CA ALA A 261 18.86 6.97 -10.75
C ALA A 261 18.76 7.93 -9.54
N GLN A 262 18.05 7.52 -8.49
CA GLN A 262 17.93 8.30 -7.25
C GLN A 262 19.28 8.47 -6.54
N GLY A 263 20.11 7.43 -6.51
CA GLY A 263 21.46 7.50 -5.96
C GLY A 263 22.38 8.49 -6.67
N LEU A 264 22.10 8.78 -7.95
CA LEU A 264 22.79 9.78 -8.77
C LEU A 264 22.11 11.16 -8.77
N GLY A 265 21.01 11.33 -8.03
CA GLY A 265 20.31 12.61 -7.92
C GLY A 265 19.22 12.85 -8.98
N PHE A 266 18.84 11.84 -9.76
CA PHE A 266 17.76 11.95 -10.75
C PHE A 266 16.37 11.77 -10.12
N ALA A 267 15.54 12.80 -10.26
CA ALA A 267 14.20 12.88 -9.72
C ALA A 267 13.17 12.10 -10.56
N GLN A 268 11.97 11.94 -10.00
CA GLN A 268 10.77 11.58 -10.76
C GLN A 268 10.61 12.49 -11.99
N ARG A 269 9.88 11.99 -13.00
CA ARG A 269 9.77 12.52 -14.38
C ARG A 269 10.94 12.19 -15.28
N SER A 270 12.05 11.67 -14.74
CA SER A 270 13.15 11.18 -15.56
C SER A 270 12.77 9.92 -16.34
N ALA A 271 13.18 9.86 -17.61
CA ALA A 271 13.16 8.69 -18.47
C ALA A 271 14.34 7.77 -18.20
N ILE A 272 14.04 6.48 -18.04
CA ILE A 272 15.03 5.42 -17.94
C ILE A 272 14.80 4.42 -19.07
N TYR A 273 15.84 4.16 -19.84
CA TYR A 273 15.82 3.29 -21.02
C TYR A 273 16.31 1.90 -20.63
N SER A 274 15.44 0.90 -20.77
CA SER A 274 15.90 -0.49 -20.79
C SER A 274 16.60 -0.73 -22.12
N ASP A 275 17.87 -1.08 -22.06
CA ASP A 275 18.67 -1.45 -23.22
C ASP A 275 18.41 -2.92 -23.57
N ILE A 276 17.68 -3.14 -24.67
CA ILE A 276 17.43 -4.45 -25.24
C ILE A 276 18.09 -4.50 -26.62
N GLU A 277 19.26 -5.11 -26.67
CA GLU A 277 20.06 -5.23 -27.87
C GLU A 277 19.36 -6.04 -28.97
N HIS A 278 19.91 -5.97 -30.19
CA HIS A 278 19.33 -6.68 -31.33
C HIS A 278 19.07 -8.17 -31.05
N TYR A 279 17.95 -8.67 -31.55
CA TYR A 279 17.56 -10.06 -31.44
C TYR A 279 16.73 -10.52 -32.65
N PRO A 280 16.79 -11.80 -33.05
CA PRO A 280 15.87 -12.39 -34.01
C PRO A 280 14.43 -12.41 -33.48
N SER A 281 13.51 -11.70 -34.12
CA SER A 281 12.10 -11.67 -33.67
C SER A 281 11.36 -12.94 -34.12
N THR A 282 10.91 -13.72 -33.13
CA THR A 282 9.94 -14.82 -33.29
C THR A 282 8.70 -14.51 -32.45
N ALA A 283 7.57 -15.17 -32.73
CA ALA A 283 6.34 -14.94 -31.96
C ALA A 283 6.53 -15.13 -30.44
N ALA A 284 7.25 -16.19 -30.04
CA ALA A 284 7.55 -16.46 -28.63
C ALA A 284 8.50 -15.41 -28.02
N CYS A 285 9.58 -15.05 -28.74
CA CYS A 285 10.52 -14.05 -28.22
C CYS A 285 9.87 -12.66 -28.10
N LYS A 286 9.11 -12.25 -29.11
CA LYS A 286 8.34 -11.00 -29.08
C LYS A 286 7.40 -10.96 -27.88
N ALA A 287 6.65 -12.03 -27.61
CA ALA A 287 5.76 -12.09 -26.44
C ALA A 287 6.53 -11.93 -25.12
N ALA A 288 7.70 -12.56 -24.98
CA ALA A 288 8.56 -12.42 -23.81
C ALA A 288 9.12 -11.00 -23.66
N VAL A 289 9.65 -10.40 -24.74
CA VAL A 289 10.19 -9.04 -24.76
C VAL A 289 9.11 -8.01 -24.42
N LEU A 290 7.95 -8.06 -25.08
CA LEU A 290 6.84 -7.14 -24.79
C LEU A 290 6.31 -7.31 -23.35
N SER A 291 6.37 -8.51 -22.79
CA SER A 291 6.00 -8.76 -21.39
C SER A 291 7.03 -8.19 -20.40
N TYR A 292 8.32 -8.40 -20.65
CA TYR A 292 9.40 -7.79 -19.88
C TYR A 292 9.27 -6.27 -19.88
N LEU A 293 9.12 -5.66 -21.06
CA LEU A 293 8.96 -4.22 -21.22
C LEU A 293 7.65 -3.69 -20.60
N SER A 294 6.60 -4.50 -20.56
CA SER A 294 5.37 -4.16 -19.83
C SER A 294 5.61 -4.07 -18.32
N GLY A 295 6.36 -5.03 -17.75
CA GLY A 295 6.75 -5.02 -16.35
C GLY A 295 7.64 -3.83 -16.01
N TRP A 296 8.65 -3.59 -16.83
CA TRP A 296 9.52 -2.42 -16.78
C TRP A 296 8.72 -1.11 -16.76
N THR A 297 7.80 -0.96 -17.71
CA THR A 297 6.97 0.25 -17.85
C THR A 297 6.08 0.47 -16.63
N GLN A 298 5.36 -0.57 -16.19
CA GLN A 298 4.46 -0.45 -15.04
C GLN A 298 5.21 -0.09 -13.75
N GLU A 299 6.39 -0.66 -13.54
CA GLU A 299 7.17 -0.35 -12.34
C GLU A 299 7.68 1.10 -12.36
N LEU A 300 8.21 1.58 -13.49
CA LEU A 300 8.64 2.98 -13.63
C LEU A 300 7.48 3.95 -13.40
N HIS A 301 6.33 3.71 -14.03
CA HIS A 301 5.12 4.51 -13.82
C HIS A 301 4.68 4.55 -12.36
N SER A 302 4.70 3.39 -11.68
CA SER A 302 4.31 3.31 -10.27
C SER A 302 5.19 4.16 -9.34
N ARG A 303 6.42 4.44 -9.78
CA ARG A 303 7.45 5.21 -9.08
C ARG A 303 7.57 6.65 -9.60
N GLY A 304 6.79 7.03 -10.62
CA GLY A 304 6.80 8.37 -11.21
C GLY A 304 7.94 8.63 -12.19
N TYR A 305 8.53 7.59 -12.78
CA TYR A 305 9.54 7.69 -13.83
C TYR A 305 8.92 7.37 -15.20
N VAL A 306 9.54 7.90 -16.26
CA VAL A 306 9.13 7.68 -17.65
C VAL A 306 9.82 6.42 -18.17
N SER A 307 9.06 5.56 -18.84
CA SER A 307 9.59 4.34 -19.42
C SER A 307 10.14 4.58 -20.82
N GLY A 308 11.45 4.40 -20.97
CA GLY A 308 12.13 4.33 -22.25
C GLY A 308 12.57 2.90 -22.58
N VAL A 309 12.76 2.64 -23.86
CA VAL A 309 13.42 1.43 -24.37
C VAL A 309 14.44 1.84 -25.42
N TYR A 310 15.66 1.31 -25.30
CA TYR A 310 16.62 1.28 -26.39
C TYR A 310 16.55 -0.09 -27.09
N SER A 311 16.50 -0.10 -28.43
CA SER A 311 16.64 -1.33 -29.21
C SER A 311 17.00 -1.06 -30.67
N SER A 312 17.41 -2.09 -31.40
CA SER A 312 17.51 -2.05 -32.86
C SER A 312 16.13 -1.79 -33.48
N ALA A 313 16.07 -0.89 -34.46
CA ALA A 313 14.82 -0.55 -35.14
C ALA A 313 14.19 -1.75 -35.86
N SER A 314 15.01 -2.68 -36.38
CA SER A 314 14.53 -3.85 -37.14
C SER A 314 14.02 -4.99 -36.26
N SER A 315 14.30 -4.99 -34.95
CA SER A 315 13.81 -5.97 -33.98
C SER A 315 12.86 -5.34 -32.97
N GLY A 316 13.37 -4.83 -31.84
CA GLY A 316 12.56 -4.27 -30.77
C GLY A 316 11.73 -3.07 -31.21
N GLY A 317 12.27 -2.22 -32.09
CA GLY A 317 11.52 -1.13 -32.70
C GLY A 317 10.30 -1.60 -33.50
N ALA A 318 10.49 -2.60 -34.36
CA ALA A 318 9.42 -3.20 -35.16
C ALA A 318 8.38 -3.96 -34.29
N ASP A 319 8.85 -4.70 -33.29
CA ASP A 319 7.99 -5.44 -32.36
C ASP A 319 7.10 -4.49 -31.54
N LEU A 320 7.69 -3.43 -30.98
CA LEU A 320 6.97 -2.40 -30.25
C LEU A 320 5.99 -1.64 -31.15
N ALA A 321 6.39 -1.29 -32.37
CA ALA A 321 5.51 -0.64 -33.35
C ALA A 321 4.30 -1.51 -33.71
N SER A 322 4.52 -2.81 -33.94
CA SER A 322 3.43 -3.74 -34.26
C SER A 322 2.47 -3.99 -33.08
N ALA A 323 2.91 -3.72 -31.84
CA ALA A 323 2.10 -3.85 -30.63
C ALA A 323 1.60 -2.49 -30.09
N TYR A 324 1.79 -1.39 -30.83
CA TYR A 324 1.62 -0.02 -30.34
C TYR A 324 0.26 0.29 -29.68
N THR A 325 -0.82 -0.30 -30.21
CA THR A 325 -2.19 -0.15 -29.72
C THR A 325 -2.71 -1.37 -28.97
N ASN A 326 -1.89 -2.41 -28.80
CA ASN A 326 -2.30 -3.65 -28.15
C ASN A 326 -2.29 -3.49 -26.62
N THR A 327 -3.48 -3.42 -26.02
CA THR A 327 -3.65 -3.23 -24.58
C THR A 327 -3.26 -4.43 -23.73
N ALA A 328 -2.93 -5.57 -24.33
CA ALA A 328 -2.34 -6.70 -23.60
C ALA A 328 -0.93 -6.37 -23.06
N TYR A 329 -0.23 -5.41 -23.68
CA TYR A 329 1.09 -4.95 -23.28
C TYR A 329 1.03 -3.49 -22.83
N THR A 330 1.76 -3.17 -21.76
CA THR A 330 1.94 -1.77 -21.35
C THR A 330 3.04 -1.17 -22.20
N ARG A 331 2.66 -0.23 -23.07
CA ARG A 331 3.58 0.40 -24.02
C ARG A 331 4.55 1.35 -23.30
N PRO A 332 5.87 1.28 -23.57
CA PRO A 332 6.82 2.31 -23.14
C PRO A 332 6.46 3.70 -23.64
N ASP A 333 6.77 4.72 -22.85
CA ASP A 333 6.48 6.12 -23.19
C ASP A 333 7.39 6.65 -24.28
N ASN A 334 8.67 6.25 -24.27
CA ASN A 334 9.70 6.70 -25.19
C ASN A 334 10.34 5.52 -25.93
N LEU A 335 10.75 5.75 -27.17
CA LEU A 335 11.52 4.80 -27.97
C LEU A 335 12.83 5.41 -28.43
N TRP A 336 13.93 4.85 -27.93
CA TRP A 336 15.25 5.03 -28.48
C TRP A 336 15.54 3.88 -29.45
N PHE A 337 15.72 4.19 -30.73
CA PHE A 337 15.96 3.17 -31.75
C PHE A 337 17.30 3.37 -32.45
N ALA A 338 18.05 2.27 -32.63
CA ALA A 338 19.24 2.25 -33.48
C ALA A 338 18.86 1.91 -34.92
N HIS A 339 19.18 2.81 -35.85
CA HIS A 339 19.08 2.58 -37.29
C HIS A 339 20.13 3.39 -38.04
N TRP A 340 21.35 2.86 -38.05
CA TRP A 340 22.50 3.56 -38.60
C TRP A 340 22.35 3.80 -40.11
N GLY A 341 22.75 4.99 -40.56
CA GLY A 341 22.64 5.40 -41.97
C GLY A 341 21.22 5.73 -42.45
N SER A 342 20.22 5.70 -41.58
CA SER A 342 18.85 6.10 -41.93
C SER A 342 18.76 7.60 -42.23
N THR A 343 18.13 7.96 -43.35
CA THR A 343 17.94 9.35 -43.79
C THR A 343 16.46 9.64 -44.09
N PRO A 344 15.92 10.81 -43.67
CA PRO A 344 16.54 11.80 -42.79
C PRO A 344 16.70 11.28 -41.34
N VAL A 345 17.66 11.83 -40.61
CA VAL A 345 17.90 11.51 -39.20
C VAL A 345 16.60 11.73 -38.40
N GLY A 346 16.24 10.76 -37.57
CA GLY A 346 15.01 10.74 -36.78
C GLY A 346 13.93 9.82 -37.36
N THR A 347 14.15 9.26 -38.55
CA THR A 347 13.20 8.36 -39.22
C THR A 347 13.73 6.92 -39.29
N SER A 348 12.82 5.96 -39.43
CA SER A 348 13.14 4.56 -39.68
C SER A 348 12.03 3.91 -40.49
N ARG A 349 12.41 3.05 -41.46
CA ARG A 349 11.45 2.25 -42.23
C ARG A 349 10.70 1.20 -41.40
N PHE A 350 11.23 0.85 -40.22
CA PHE A 350 10.65 -0.16 -39.34
C PHE A 350 9.65 0.42 -38.32
N ILE A 351 9.69 1.73 -38.09
CA ILE A 351 8.90 2.43 -37.08
C ILE A 351 8.12 3.55 -37.76
N PRO A 352 6.80 3.38 -37.97
CA PRO A 352 5.94 4.39 -38.59
C PRO A 352 6.08 5.76 -37.90
N ALA A 353 6.10 6.84 -38.69
CA ALA A 353 6.26 8.20 -38.17
C ALA A 353 5.08 8.68 -37.30
N THR A 354 3.95 7.99 -37.33
CA THR A 354 2.77 8.24 -36.50
C THR A 354 2.88 7.66 -35.09
N MET A 355 3.94 6.89 -34.79
CA MET A 355 4.18 6.26 -33.50
C MET A 355 5.30 6.98 -32.73
N TRP A 356 5.09 7.19 -31.43
CA TRP A 356 5.98 8.00 -30.56
C TRP A 356 6.23 9.41 -31.13
N ASN A 357 5.27 9.96 -31.86
CA ASN A 357 5.39 11.26 -32.54
C ASN A 357 5.12 12.47 -31.62
N ASN A 358 4.86 12.25 -30.33
CA ASN A 358 4.59 13.29 -29.34
C ASN A 358 5.85 13.64 -28.52
N HIS A 359 6.96 13.90 -29.21
CA HIS A 359 8.28 14.15 -28.58
C HIS A 359 8.67 13.00 -27.63
N GLN A 360 8.82 11.81 -28.20
CA GLN A 360 9.05 10.54 -27.49
C GLN A 360 10.15 9.69 -28.15
N ARG A 361 11.01 10.28 -28.98
CA ARG A 361 11.96 9.53 -29.81
C ARG A 361 13.40 9.93 -29.56
N VAL A 362 14.25 8.93 -29.51
CA VAL A 362 15.70 9.08 -29.67
C VAL A 362 16.13 8.18 -30.82
N HIS A 363 17.00 8.67 -31.69
CA HIS A 363 17.51 7.93 -32.83
C HIS A 363 19.03 7.83 -32.76
N GLN A 364 19.56 6.65 -32.50
CA GLN A 364 21.00 6.39 -32.67
C GLN A 364 21.26 6.18 -34.17
N TYR A 365 21.85 7.18 -34.80
CA TYR A 365 21.97 7.27 -36.27
C TYR A 365 23.37 6.95 -36.80
N VAL A 366 24.37 6.94 -35.91
CA VAL A 366 25.72 6.43 -36.17
C VAL A 366 26.20 5.73 -34.91
N GLY A 367 26.73 4.51 -35.06
CA GLY A 367 27.39 3.80 -33.98
C GLY A 367 28.91 3.80 -34.13
N ASP A 368 29.60 3.70 -32.99
CA ASP A 368 30.98 3.32 -32.81
C ASP A 368 31.99 4.20 -33.57
N THR A 369 31.72 5.50 -33.63
CA THR A 369 32.54 6.47 -34.37
C THR A 369 33.46 7.27 -33.44
N SER A 370 34.61 7.71 -33.97
CA SER A 370 35.50 8.63 -33.26
C SER A 370 35.22 10.06 -33.69
N GLU A 371 34.96 10.93 -32.73
CA GLU A 371 34.71 12.35 -32.98
C GLU A 371 35.57 13.21 -32.05
N THR A 372 35.99 14.38 -32.53
CA THR A 372 36.79 15.34 -31.78
C THR A 372 36.05 16.65 -31.64
N ASN A 373 35.77 17.06 -30.41
CA ASN A 373 35.13 18.34 -30.07
C ASN A 373 35.99 19.06 -29.04
N GLY A 374 36.20 20.37 -29.23
CA GLY A 374 37.03 21.18 -28.32
C GLY A 374 38.44 20.63 -28.09
N GLY A 375 39.02 19.92 -29.07
CA GLY A 375 40.35 19.29 -28.98
C GLY A 375 40.38 17.95 -28.23
N VAL A 376 39.24 17.40 -27.79
CA VAL A 376 39.14 16.11 -27.09
C VAL A 376 38.43 15.07 -27.96
N THR A 377 39.09 13.96 -28.23
CA THR A 377 38.53 12.83 -29.00
C THR A 377 37.84 11.82 -28.09
N LEU A 378 36.64 11.38 -28.46
CA LEU A 378 35.94 10.25 -27.83
C LEU A 378 35.45 9.27 -28.90
N LYS A 379 35.32 8.00 -28.49
CA LYS A 379 34.51 7.02 -29.22
C LYS A 379 33.07 7.12 -28.72
N ILE A 380 32.15 7.37 -29.63
CA ILE A 380 30.76 7.68 -29.32
C ILE A 380 29.80 6.97 -30.27
N ASP A 381 28.56 6.85 -29.81
CA ASP A 381 27.39 6.66 -30.65
C ASP A 381 26.64 8.00 -30.77
N LYS A 382 26.28 8.39 -31.99
CA LYS A 382 25.61 9.67 -32.27
C LYS A 382 24.09 9.50 -32.23
N ASN A 383 23.44 10.38 -31.49
CA ASN A 383 22.01 10.33 -31.23
C ASN A 383 21.31 11.65 -31.57
N ARG A 384 20.12 11.55 -32.15
CA ARG A 384 19.18 12.68 -32.27
C ARG A 384 18.04 12.49 -31.29
N VAL A 385 17.76 13.49 -30.48
CA VAL A 385 16.73 13.47 -29.45
C VAL A 385 15.57 14.37 -29.85
N ASP A 386 14.35 13.89 -29.65
CA ASP A 386 13.11 14.68 -29.63
C ASP A 386 12.25 14.21 -28.45
N LEU A 387 12.43 14.87 -27.30
CA LEU A 387 11.83 14.51 -26.02
C LEU A 387 11.25 15.73 -25.30
N THR A 388 10.12 15.53 -24.62
CA THR A 388 9.63 16.46 -23.59
C THR A 388 9.31 15.72 -22.30
N ALA A 389 9.57 16.37 -21.17
CA ALA A 389 9.27 15.80 -19.87
C ALA A 389 7.77 15.80 -19.59
N PRO A 390 7.22 14.81 -18.88
CA PRO A 390 5.84 14.84 -18.42
C PRO A 390 5.59 16.02 -17.46
N PRO A 391 4.31 16.41 -17.27
CA PRO A 391 3.95 17.49 -16.36
C PRO A 391 4.33 17.17 -14.91
N ALA A 392 4.39 18.21 -14.07
CA ALA A 392 4.54 18.03 -12.63
C ALA A 392 3.28 17.39 -12.01
N ALA A 393 3.46 16.68 -10.89
CA ALA A 393 2.37 16.10 -10.11
C ALA A 393 1.43 17.20 -9.57
N PRO A 394 0.15 16.88 -9.28
CA PRO A 394 -0.74 17.84 -8.63
C PRO A 394 -0.20 18.19 -7.24
N THR A 395 -0.30 19.46 -6.86
CA THR A 395 0.13 19.94 -5.53
C THR A 395 -1.08 20.21 -4.64
N GLY A 396 -0.87 20.31 -3.32
CA GLY A 396 -1.97 20.51 -2.37
C GLY A 396 -3.02 19.39 -2.38
N PHE A 397 -2.66 18.19 -2.85
CA PHE A 397 -3.57 17.06 -2.91
C PHE A 397 -3.96 16.64 -1.49
N SER A 398 -5.23 16.87 -1.15
CA SER A 398 -5.75 16.73 0.21
C SER A 398 -7.11 16.08 0.20
N VAL A 399 -7.47 15.46 1.33
CA VAL A 399 -8.76 14.81 1.54
C VAL A 399 -9.38 15.27 2.85
N THR A 400 -10.67 15.62 2.81
CA THR A 400 -11.48 15.90 3.99
C THR A 400 -12.61 14.89 4.04
N GLY A 401 -12.63 14.07 5.07
CA GLY A 401 -13.67 13.07 5.26
C GLY A 401 -14.95 13.67 5.83
N ALA A 402 -16.05 13.06 5.42
CA ALA A 402 -17.38 13.23 5.98
C ALA A 402 -17.94 11.84 6.34
N THR A 403 -19.18 11.78 6.82
CA THR A 403 -19.84 10.48 6.99
C THR A 403 -20.21 9.89 5.63
N SER A 404 -19.66 8.72 5.30
CA SER A 404 -19.86 8.03 4.02
C SER A 404 -19.51 8.85 2.77
N ALA A 405 -18.67 9.88 2.91
CA ALA A 405 -18.22 10.71 1.82
C ALA A 405 -16.84 11.31 2.11
N ALA A 406 -16.14 11.77 1.09
CA ALA A 406 -14.90 12.52 1.22
C ALA A 406 -14.76 13.53 0.09
N THR A 407 -14.27 14.72 0.41
CA THR A 407 -13.93 15.77 -0.56
C THR A 407 -12.43 15.77 -0.78
N LEU A 408 -12.02 15.54 -2.02
CA LEU A 408 -10.65 15.64 -2.49
C LEU A 408 -10.43 17.03 -3.12
N ARG A 409 -9.27 17.63 -2.89
CA ARG A 409 -8.86 18.92 -3.45
C ARG A 409 -7.44 18.86 -3.95
N TRP A 410 -7.12 19.60 -5.00
CA TRP A 410 -5.78 19.68 -5.58
C TRP A 410 -5.58 20.98 -6.35
N THR A 411 -4.32 21.35 -6.54
CA THR A 411 -3.85 22.38 -7.45
C THR A 411 -3.20 21.72 -8.65
N LYS A 412 -3.49 22.22 -9.85
CA LYS A 412 -2.94 21.69 -11.11
C LYS A 412 -2.57 22.83 -12.05
N PRO A 413 -1.66 22.60 -13.02
CA PRO A 413 -1.40 23.56 -14.09
C PRO A 413 -2.67 23.91 -14.90
N ALA A 414 -2.69 25.09 -15.52
CA ALA A 414 -3.76 25.47 -16.44
C ALA A 414 -3.78 24.54 -17.67
N GLY A 415 -4.97 24.27 -18.22
CA GLY A 415 -5.13 23.45 -19.43
C GLY A 415 -4.90 21.94 -19.27
N THR A 416 -4.64 21.44 -18.05
CA THR A 416 -4.43 19.99 -17.79
C THR A 416 -5.65 19.31 -17.19
N GLU A 417 -5.71 17.98 -17.30
CA GLU A 417 -6.67 17.13 -16.60
C GLU A 417 -6.05 16.52 -15.34
N VAL A 418 -6.88 16.13 -14.38
CA VAL A 418 -6.49 15.32 -13.22
C VAL A 418 -7.23 13.99 -13.24
N ILE A 419 -6.48 12.91 -13.04
CA ILE A 419 -6.99 11.54 -12.89
C ILE A 419 -6.82 11.16 -11.42
N VAL A 420 -7.87 10.66 -10.77
CA VAL A 420 -7.83 10.17 -9.39
C VAL A 420 -8.30 8.72 -9.32
N ARG A 421 -7.50 7.88 -8.66
CA ARG A 421 -7.81 6.48 -8.34
C ARG A 421 -7.79 6.27 -6.83
N THR A 422 -8.54 5.27 -6.35
CA THR A 422 -8.53 4.86 -4.95
C THR A 422 -8.45 3.35 -4.76
N ALA A 423 -7.93 2.92 -3.62
CA ALA A 423 -8.03 1.57 -3.10
C ALA A 423 -8.41 1.61 -1.62
N VAL A 424 -9.13 0.57 -1.16
CA VAL A 424 -9.39 0.37 0.27
C VAL A 424 -8.07 -0.03 0.95
N GLY A 425 -7.80 0.55 2.12
CA GLY A 425 -6.57 0.35 2.89
C GLY A 425 -5.68 1.58 2.89
N SER A 426 -4.38 1.35 3.10
CA SER A 426 -3.35 2.39 3.21
C SER A 426 -2.47 2.53 1.97
N THR A 427 -2.57 1.61 1.01
CA THR A 427 -1.73 1.58 -0.18
C THR A 427 -2.49 2.15 -1.38
N PRO A 428 -2.03 3.26 -1.99
CA PRO A 428 -2.70 3.83 -3.15
C PRO A 428 -2.53 2.94 -4.40
N PRO A 429 -3.46 3.00 -5.37
CA PRO A 429 -3.29 2.33 -6.66
C PRO A 429 -2.01 2.81 -7.37
N PRO A 430 -1.14 1.91 -7.85
CA PRO A 430 0.15 2.30 -8.41
C PRO A 430 0.04 2.98 -9.78
N LEU A 431 -0.99 2.67 -10.56
CA LEU A 431 -1.15 3.09 -11.97
C LEU A 431 -2.48 3.80 -12.20
N THR A 432 -2.51 4.65 -13.22
CA THR A 432 -3.73 5.34 -13.70
C THR A 432 -4.84 4.40 -14.18
N SER A 433 -4.54 3.13 -14.41
CA SER A 433 -5.46 2.07 -14.81
C SER A 433 -5.84 1.10 -13.68
N SER A 434 -5.26 1.27 -12.48
CA SER A 434 -5.45 0.38 -11.34
C SER A 434 -6.38 0.97 -10.28
N GLY A 435 -6.97 0.12 -9.44
CA GLY A 435 -7.90 0.53 -8.39
C GLY A 435 -9.24 1.06 -8.93
N THR A 436 -10.03 1.66 -8.04
CA THR A 436 -11.34 2.21 -8.37
C THR A 436 -11.20 3.62 -8.97
N ALA A 437 -11.89 3.89 -10.07
CA ALA A 437 -11.98 5.22 -10.66
C ALA A 437 -12.72 6.18 -9.72
N VAL A 438 -12.13 7.34 -9.42
CA VAL A 438 -12.78 8.38 -8.60
C VAL A 438 -13.14 9.58 -9.45
N TYR A 439 -12.18 10.10 -10.23
CA TYR A 439 -12.36 11.31 -11.03
C TYR A 439 -11.44 11.32 -12.25
N SER A 440 -11.90 11.92 -13.34
CA SER A 440 -11.10 12.30 -14.51
C SER A 440 -11.69 13.57 -15.11
N GLY A 441 -10.93 14.67 -15.16
CA GLY A 441 -11.40 15.93 -15.73
C GLY A 441 -10.61 17.15 -15.27
N THR A 442 -11.16 18.35 -15.45
CA THR A 442 -10.43 19.63 -15.28
C THR A 442 -10.75 20.38 -13.98
N ALA A 443 -11.62 19.85 -13.12
CA ALA A 443 -11.94 20.49 -11.84
C ALA A 443 -10.74 20.46 -10.86
N ALA A 444 -10.78 21.31 -9.85
CA ALA A 444 -9.79 21.38 -8.76
C ALA A 444 -10.22 20.63 -7.48
N ALA A 445 -11.42 20.06 -7.47
CA ALA A 445 -11.97 19.32 -6.35
C ALA A 445 -13.03 18.32 -6.82
N TYR A 446 -13.22 17.26 -6.04
CA TYR A 446 -14.26 16.26 -6.27
C TYR A 446 -14.74 15.66 -4.95
N THR A 447 -16.06 15.43 -4.83
CA THR A 447 -16.65 14.77 -3.65
C THR A 447 -17.07 13.35 -4.01
N MET A 448 -16.39 12.37 -3.41
CA MET A 448 -16.78 10.97 -3.49
C MET A 448 -17.80 10.66 -2.40
N THR A 449 -18.88 9.96 -2.75
CA THR A 449 -19.94 9.54 -1.82
C THR A 449 -20.01 8.03 -1.72
N ARG A 450 -20.84 7.51 -0.80
CA ARG A 450 -21.04 6.07 -0.55
C ARG A 450 -19.76 5.35 -0.10
N LEU A 451 -18.88 6.05 0.62
CA LEU A 451 -17.74 5.41 1.28
C LEU A 451 -18.26 4.51 2.41
N ALA A 452 -17.70 3.31 2.50
CA ALA A 452 -18.02 2.37 3.56
C ALA A 452 -17.54 2.93 4.90
N ASN A 453 -18.35 2.74 5.93
CA ASN A 453 -17.95 3.04 7.29
C ASN A 453 -16.84 2.08 7.73
N SER A 454 -15.98 2.51 8.67
CA SER A 454 -14.92 1.66 9.22
C SER A 454 -13.99 1.06 8.16
N ALA A 455 -13.68 1.83 7.12
CA ALA A 455 -12.66 1.54 6.13
C ALA A 455 -11.75 2.76 5.92
N SER A 456 -10.46 2.51 5.67
CA SER A 456 -9.52 3.52 5.19
C SER A 456 -9.43 3.48 3.66
N TYR A 457 -9.09 4.61 3.06
CA TYR A 457 -8.97 4.74 1.61
C TYR A 457 -7.68 5.49 1.26
N ALA A 458 -6.85 4.89 0.43
CA ALA A 458 -5.69 5.55 -0.15
C ALA A 458 -6.05 6.05 -1.55
N PHE A 459 -5.70 7.30 -1.84
CA PHE A 459 -5.95 7.95 -3.12
C PHE A 459 -4.61 8.31 -3.76
N ARG A 460 -4.55 8.21 -5.10
CA ARG A 460 -3.48 8.76 -5.92
C ARG A 460 -4.06 9.62 -7.01
N ALA A 461 -3.49 10.80 -7.21
CA ALA A 461 -3.85 11.74 -8.26
C ALA A 461 -2.67 11.97 -9.21
N TRP A 462 -2.96 12.06 -10.51
CA TRP A 462 -2.01 12.40 -11.55
C TRP A 462 -2.52 13.59 -12.36
N VAL A 463 -1.61 14.41 -12.88
CA VAL A 463 -1.90 15.40 -13.91
C VAL A 463 -1.65 14.78 -15.27
N LYS A 464 -2.56 15.01 -16.21
CA LYS A 464 -2.40 14.67 -17.62
C LYS A 464 -2.44 15.94 -18.44
N ASP A 465 -1.41 16.19 -19.25
CA ASP A 465 -1.37 17.36 -20.13
C ASP A 465 -2.16 17.16 -21.42
N SER A 466 -2.27 18.21 -22.23
CA SER A 466 -3.00 18.21 -23.51
C SER A 466 -2.39 17.26 -24.55
N THR A 467 -1.14 16.84 -24.38
CA THR A 467 -0.46 15.88 -25.24
C THR A 467 -0.66 14.43 -24.80
N GLY A 468 -1.26 14.24 -23.62
CA GLY A 468 -1.54 12.94 -23.03
C GLY A 468 -0.43 12.40 -22.12
N LYS A 469 0.64 13.16 -21.86
CA LYS A 469 1.69 12.75 -20.91
C LYS A 469 1.17 12.88 -19.48
N VAL A 470 1.57 11.94 -18.63
CA VAL A 470 1.08 11.81 -17.26
C VAL A 470 2.21 12.08 -16.28
N SER A 471 1.94 12.87 -15.26
CA SER A 471 2.88 13.21 -14.19
C SER A 471 3.21 12.00 -13.29
N PRO A 472 4.13 12.15 -12.33
CA PRO A 472 4.15 11.31 -11.13
C PRO A 472 2.82 11.40 -10.35
N GLY A 473 2.54 10.40 -9.51
CA GLY A 473 1.37 10.40 -8.65
C GLY A 473 1.59 11.18 -7.35
N ALA A 474 0.58 11.93 -6.92
CA ALA A 474 0.49 12.49 -5.57
C ALA A 474 -0.48 11.67 -4.73
N ASP A 475 -0.10 11.34 -3.49
CA ASP A 475 -0.87 10.44 -2.63
C ASP A 475 -1.53 11.18 -1.48
N VAL A 476 -2.71 10.72 -1.08
CA VAL A 476 -3.33 11.13 0.19
C VAL A 476 -4.08 9.96 0.82
N LEU A 477 -3.96 9.82 2.13
CA LEU A 477 -4.66 8.80 2.91
C LEU A 477 -5.85 9.41 3.63
N LEU A 478 -7.00 8.76 3.48
CA LEU A 478 -8.18 8.97 4.31
C LEU A 478 -8.29 7.83 5.32
N VAL A 479 -7.97 8.10 6.57
CA VAL A 479 -8.02 7.09 7.63
C VAL A 479 -9.47 6.91 8.08
N GLY A 480 -9.93 5.65 8.08
CA GLY A 480 -11.23 5.28 8.60
C GLY A 480 -11.34 5.49 10.10
N THR A 481 -12.55 5.77 10.58
CA THR A 481 -12.88 5.73 12.01
C THR A 481 -13.94 4.68 12.28
N LYS A 482 -13.92 4.13 13.50
CA LYS A 482 -14.89 3.17 14.01
C LYS A 482 -15.42 3.66 15.34
N ALA A 483 -16.73 3.56 15.53
CA ALA A 483 -17.40 3.93 16.77
C ALA A 483 -18.06 2.71 17.42
N THR A 484 -17.91 2.57 18.73
CA THR A 484 -18.73 1.71 19.59
C THR A 484 -19.79 2.54 20.31
N ILE A 485 -20.78 1.90 20.92
CA ILE A 485 -21.75 2.56 21.79
C ILE A 485 -22.05 1.67 22.99
N THR A 486 -22.29 2.27 24.15
CA THR A 486 -22.72 1.57 25.36
C THR A 486 -23.66 2.46 26.15
N ALA A 487 -24.85 1.96 26.46
CA ALA A 487 -25.73 2.57 27.45
C ALA A 487 -25.47 1.93 28.82
N GLY A 488 -25.47 2.74 29.89
CA GLY A 488 -25.26 2.24 31.26
C GLY A 488 -26.33 1.26 31.74
N ALA A 489 -27.50 1.26 31.10
CA ALA A 489 -28.57 0.28 31.31
C ALA A 489 -29.39 0.08 30.03
N ALA A 490 -29.85 -1.15 29.77
CA ALA A 490 -30.76 -1.45 28.65
C ALA A 490 -32.20 -0.97 28.91
N TRP A 491 -32.55 -0.72 30.17
CA TRP A 491 -33.83 -0.18 30.58
C TRP A 491 -33.68 0.70 31.82
N ILE A 492 -34.54 1.69 31.93
CA ILE A 492 -34.66 2.57 33.10
C ILE A 492 -36.12 2.77 33.48
N ASN A 493 -36.40 3.12 34.73
CA ASN A 493 -37.73 3.59 35.09
C ASN A 493 -37.92 5.03 34.62
N HIS A 494 -39.16 5.39 34.30
CA HIS A 494 -39.52 6.74 33.89
C HIS A 494 -39.02 7.78 34.91
N GLY A 495 -38.38 8.83 34.40
CA GLY A 495 -37.80 9.90 35.21
C GLY A 495 -36.39 9.60 35.73
N GLN A 496 -35.80 8.43 35.44
CA GLN A 496 -34.38 8.16 35.70
C GLN A 496 -33.49 8.62 34.53
N THR A 497 -32.19 8.74 34.82
CA THR A 497 -31.15 9.12 33.85
C THR A 497 -30.28 7.91 33.55
N VAL A 498 -29.78 7.80 32.32
CA VAL A 498 -28.83 6.78 31.86
C VAL A 498 -27.65 7.44 31.15
N PRO A 499 -26.39 7.10 31.48
CA PRO A 499 -25.26 7.52 30.66
C PRO A 499 -25.25 6.74 29.35
N VAL A 500 -25.06 7.44 28.23
CA VAL A 500 -24.79 6.85 26.92
C VAL A 500 -23.39 7.26 26.52
N SER A 501 -22.51 6.27 26.37
CA SER A 501 -21.09 6.45 26.08
C SER A 501 -20.72 5.85 24.73
N MET A 502 -19.61 6.31 24.18
CA MET A 502 -19.06 5.79 22.94
C MET A 502 -17.53 5.83 22.98
N THR A 503 -16.87 4.93 22.25
CA THR A 503 -15.43 5.01 21.97
C THR A 503 -15.20 5.09 20.47
N VAL A 504 -14.46 6.10 20.01
CA VAL A 504 -14.11 6.29 18.60
C VAL A 504 -12.62 6.03 18.42
N THR A 505 -12.29 5.13 17.52
CA THR A 505 -10.92 4.76 17.18
C THR A 505 -10.64 5.04 15.71
N ARG A 506 -9.39 5.38 15.41
CA ARG A 506 -8.88 5.43 14.05
C ARG A 506 -8.38 4.03 13.66
N LEU A 507 -8.52 3.67 12.39
CA LEU A 507 -8.11 2.36 11.90
C LEU A 507 -6.59 2.22 11.70
N ASP A 508 -5.83 3.31 11.85
CA ASP A 508 -4.37 3.29 11.92
C ASP A 508 -3.84 3.04 13.34
N GLY A 509 -4.72 2.66 14.28
CA GLY A 509 -4.37 2.41 15.68
C GLY A 509 -4.41 3.65 16.58
N GLY A 510 -4.62 4.84 16.00
CA GLY A 510 -4.73 6.08 16.77
C GLY A 510 -6.06 6.18 17.56
N LYS A 511 -5.99 6.82 18.73
CA LYS A 511 -7.18 7.29 19.46
C LYS A 511 -7.62 8.64 18.88
N LEU A 512 -8.93 8.88 18.80
CA LEU A 512 -9.46 10.16 18.32
C LEU A 512 -9.73 11.08 19.51
N SER A 513 -8.69 11.74 20.02
CA SER A 513 -8.77 12.70 21.14
C SER A 513 -9.16 14.11 20.66
N GLY A 514 -9.93 14.83 21.47
CA GLY A 514 -10.27 16.24 21.21
C GLY A 514 -11.25 16.46 20.06
N ALA A 515 -11.88 15.40 19.54
CA ALA A 515 -12.78 15.50 18.40
C ALA A 515 -14.22 15.74 18.84
N PRO A 516 -14.99 16.57 18.13
CA PRO A 516 -16.41 16.76 18.41
C PRO A 516 -17.21 15.52 17.96
N ILE A 517 -17.86 14.87 18.91
CA ILE A 517 -18.71 13.69 18.67
C ILE A 517 -20.17 14.08 18.92
N VAL A 518 -21.06 13.74 17.98
CA VAL A 518 -22.49 14.09 18.05
C VAL A 518 -23.30 12.88 18.50
N LEU A 519 -24.13 13.05 19.54
CA LEU A 519 -25.14 12.09 19.95
C LEU A 519 -26.46 12.43 19.27
N TYR A 520 -27.05 11.42 18.64
CA TYR A 520 -28.37 11.47 18.04
C TYR A 520 -29.33 10.61 18.86
N SER A 521 -30.58 11.04 18.96
CA SER A 521 -31.67 10.23 19.52
C SER A 521 -32.88 10.19 18.60
N LYS A 522 -33.67 9.13 18.78
CA LYS A 522 -34.95 8.93 18.10
C LYS A 522 -35.86 8.13 19.03
N ALA A 523 -37.04 8.65 19.35
CA ALA A 523 -38.03 7.86 20.09
C ALA A 523 -38.36 6.57 19.32
N LYS A 524 -38.69 5.49 20.03
CA LYS A 524 -38.89 4.14 19.47
C LYS A 524 -39.80 4.11 18.23
N ASN A 525 -40.85 4.94 18.20
CA ASN A 525 -41.81 5.02 17.09
C ASN A 525 -41.59 6.22 16.16
N ALA A 526 -40.57 7.04 16.42
CA ALA A 526 -40.23 8.15 15.54
C ALA A 526 -39.43 7.65 14.33
N THR A 527 -39.55 8.39 13.23
CA THR A 527 -38.85 8.14 11.97
C THR A 527 -37.59 8.97 11.81
N ALA A 528 -37.51 10.13 12.46
CA ALA A 528 -36.41 11.08 12.32
C ALA A 528 -35.46 11.12 13.52
N TRP A 529 -34.16 11.04 13.25
CA TRP A 529 -33.10 11.25 14.24
C TRP A 529 -32.91 12.75 14.52
N LYS A 530 -32.63 13.10 15.78
CA LYS A 530 -32.30 14.46 16.21
C LYS A 530 -30.94 14.47 16.88
N ALA A 531 -30.08 15.45 16.54
CA ALA A 531 -28.86 15.70 17.31
C ALA A 531 -29.25 16.31 18.67
N ILE A 532 -28.79 15.71 19.76
CA ILE A 532 -29.17 16.10 21.12
C ILE A 532 -27.99 16.48 22.01
N ALA A 533 -26.76 16.13 21.62
CA ALA A 533 -25.54 16.60 22.28
C ALA A 533 -24.35 16.59 21.32
N THR A 534 -23.39 17.47 21.55
CA THR A 534 -22.03 17.38 20.98
C THR A 534 -21.04 17.34 22.14
N VAL A 535 -20.20 16.32 22.19
CA VAL A 535 -19.24 16.07 23.27
C VAL A 535 -17.86 15.91 22.65
N THR A 536 -16.88 16.64 23.19
CA THR A 536 -15.47 16.47 22.81
C THR A 536 -14.94 15.16 23.40
N SER A 537 -14.35 14.31 22.56
CA SER A 537 -13.75 13.06 23.02
C SER A 537 -12.52 13.28 23.89
N ASP A 538 -12.35 12.43 24.90
CA ASP A 538 -11.19 12.45 25.79
C ASP A 538 -9.93 11.84 25.13
N ALA A 539 -8.83 11.74 25.88
CA ALA A 539 -7.57 11.15 25.42
C ALA A 539 -7.69 9.70 24.94
N ASN A 540 -8.75 8.98 25.33
CA ASN A 540 -9.06 7.62 24.94
C ASN A 540 -10.04 7.53 23.77
N GLY A 541 -10.47 8.67 23.22
CA GLY A 541 -11.51 8.71 22.19
C GLY A 541 -12.90 8.44 22.75
N VAL A 542 -13.12 8.64 24.05
CA VAL A 542 -14.41 8.39 24.71
C VAL A 542 -15.22 9.67 24.79
N ALA A 543 -16.51 9.57 24.46
CA ALA A 543 -17.49 10.62 24.68
C ALA A 543 -18.69 10.04 25.44
N THR A 544 -19.18 10.76 26.45
CA THR A 544 -20.31 10.33 27.29
C THR A 544 -21.30 11.46 27.48
N SER A 545 -22.60 11.15 27.43
CA SER A 545 -23.67 12.10 27.71
C SER A 545 -24.76 11.43 28.55
N ALA A 546 -25.23 12.11 29.59
CA ALA A 546 -26.32 11.63 30.45
C ALA A 546 -27.68 11.96 29.82
N GLN A 547 -28.53 10.94 29.67
CA GLN A 547 -29.81 11.03 28.96
C GLN A 547 -30.98 10.68 29.87
N LYS A 548 -32.07 11.45 29.77
CA LYS A 548 -33.29 11.27 30.58
C LYS A 548 -34.51 11.11 29.67
N PRO A 549 -34.61 10.01 28.91
CA PRO A 549 -35.71 9.82 27.97
C PRO A 549 -37.05 9.65 28.71
N THR A 550 -38.11 10.27 28.17
CA THR A 550 -39.48 10.13 28.70
C THR A 550 -40.21 8.92 28.10
N VAL A 551 -39.74 8.40 26.97
CA VAL A 551 -40.24 7.23 26.23
C VAL A 551 -39.06 6.34 25.82
N SER A 552 -39.28 5.07 25.51
CA SER A 552 -38.23 4.19 24.96
C SER A 552 -37.57 4.86 23.75
N THR A 553 -36.25 4.96 23.77
CA THR A 553 -35.48 5.82 22.84
C THR A 553 -34.26 5.09 22.30
N ASP A 554 -34.07 5.19 20.98
CA ASP A 554 -32.86 4.79 20.28
C ASP A 554 -31.83 5.91 20.32
N TYR A 555 -30.57 5.53 20.53
CA TYR A 555 -29.41 6.41 20.53
C TYR A 555 -28.39 5.94 19.51
N GLN A 556 -27.72 6.89 18.88
CA GLN A 556 -26.61 6.65 17.97
C GLN A 556 -25.58 7.75 18.12
N TRP A 557 -24.32 7.40 18.29
CA TRP A 557 -23.22 8.37 18.24
C TRP A 557 -22.63 8.44 16.83
N GLY A 558 -22.11 9.62 16.47
CA GLY A 558 -21.43 9.82 15.20
C GLY A 558 -20.28 10.81 15.31
N TYR A 559 -19.19 10.49 14.62
CA TYR A 559 -18.14 11.43 14.29
C TYR A 559 -18.34 11.88 12.83
N ASN A 560 -18.36 13.19 12.59
CA ASN A 560 -18.70 13.71 11.27
C ASN A 560 -17.55 13.64 10.25
N GLY A 561 -16.32 13.36 10.68
CA GLY A 561 -15.13 13.39 9.83
C GLY A 561 -14.36 14.71 9.95
N ALA A 562 -13.14 14.75 9.41
CA ALA A 562 -12.29 15.94 9.32
C ALA A 562 -11.22 15.76 8.22
N ALA A 563 -10.28 16.70 8.13
CA ALA A 563 -9.10 16.54 7.28
C ALA A 563 -8.39 15.20 7.58
N GLY A 564 -8.19 14.38 6.54
CA GLY A 564 -7.56 13.06 6.64
C GLY A 564 -8.36 11.98 7.36
N LEU A 565 -9.55 12.26 7.91
CA LEU A 565 -10.32 11.33 8.74
C LEU A 565 -11.75 11.13 8.21
N LEU A 566 -12.12 9.90 7.88
CA LEU A 566 -13.47 9.55 7.47
C LEU A 566 -14.41 9.56 8.68
N GLY A 567 -15.60 10.13 8.51
CA GLY A 567 -16.64 10.12 9.53
C GLY A 567 -17.24 8.73 9.73
N THR A 568 -17.81 8.49 10.91
CA THR A 568 -18.45 7.23 11.28
C THR A 568 -19.80 7.46 11.95
N ARG A 569 -20.69 6.47 11.82
CA ARG A 569 -21.87 6.33 12.67
C ARG A 569 -21.71 5.02 13.44
N GLY A 570 -21.88 5.08 14.75
CA GLY A 570 -21.89 3.90 15.60
C GLY A 570 -23.15 3.05 15.41
N PRO A 571 -23.21 1.86 16.02
CA PRO A 571 -24.44 1.09 16.05
C PRO A 571 -25.54 1.82 16.84
N ILE A 572 -26.77 1.38 16.65
CA ILE A 572 -27.93 1.89 17.39
C ILE A 572 -28.06 1.11 18.69
N THR A 573 -28.25 1.81 19.81
CA THR A 573 -28.60 1.20 21.10
C THR A 573 -29.95 1.73 21.58
N ARG A 574 -30.81 0.84 22.07
CA ARG A 574 -32.11 1.22 22.63
C ARG A 574 -32.04 1.22 24.16
N VAL A 575 -32.56 2.29 24.77
CA VAL A 575 -32.90 2.30 26.18
C VAL A 575 -34.42 2.24 26.30
N GLU A 576 -34.91 1.14 26.87
CA GLU A 576 -36.33 0.98 27.15
C GLU A 576 -36.74 1.78 28.39
N VAL A 577 -37.82 2.56 28.30
CA VAL A 577 -38.37 3.29 29.45
C VAL A 577 -39.54 2.50 30.02
N ARG A 578 -39.43 2.07 31.27
CA ARG A 578 -40.49 1.40 32.01
C ARG A 578 -41.27 2.42 32.82
N PRO A 579 -42.60 2.45 32.72
CA PRO A 579 -43.40 3.23 33.66
C PRO A 579 -43.21 2.68 35.08
N ALA A 580 -43.25 3.58 36.06
CA ALA A 580 -43.37 3.18 37.46
C ALA A 580 -44.82 2.77 37.73
N ILE A 581 -45.03 1.61 38.36
CA ILE A 581 -46.36 1.14 38.75
C ILE A 581 -46.40 0.85 40.26
N SER A 582 -47.18 1.63 41.00
CA SER A 582 -47.33 1.48 42.46
C SER A 582 -48.45 0.49 42.78
N SER A 583 -48.39 -0.30 43.86
CA SER A 583 -49.53 -1.10 44.34
C SER A 583 -49.85 -0.85 45.81
N TYR A 584 -51.15 -0.73 46.10
CA TYR A 584 -51.73 -0.59 47.43
C TYR A 584 -52.85 -1.62 47.61
N LEU A 585 -52.96 -2.17 48.81
CA LEU A 585 -53.96 -3.17 49.17
C LEU A 585 -54.57 -2.78 50.50
N THR A 586 -55.89 -2.54 50.56
CA THR A 586 -56.55 -2.12 51.79
C THR A 586 -58.01 -2.61 51.89
N PRO A 587 -58.40 -3.25 53.01
CA PRO A 587 -57.54 -3.76 54.08
C PRO A 587 -56.72 -4.99 53.61
N ALA A 588 -55.54 -5.23 54.20
CA ALA A 588 -54.70 -6.39 53.87
C ALA A 588 -55.14 -7.70 54.58
N ALA A 589 -56.13 -7.61 55.47
CA ALA A 589 -56.78 -8.76 56.11
C ALA A 589 -58.29 -8.55 56.14
N ILE A 590 -59.05 -9.59 55.82
CA ILE A 590 -60.52 -9.57 55.75
C ILE A 590 -61.11 -10.88 56.28
N LYS A 591 -62.39 -10.87 56.67
CA LYS A 591 -63.15 -12.11 56.89
C LYS A 591 -63.60 -12.70 55.56
N LEU A 592 -63.75 -14.02 55.47
CA LEU A 592 -64.32 -14.68 54.29
C LEU A 592 -65.67 -14.04 53.92
N GLY A 593 -65.84 -13.71 52.63
CA GLY A 593 -67.03 -13.05 52.10
C GLY A 593 -66.95 -11.51 52.05
N ALA A 594 -66.00 -10.88 52.76
CA ALA A 594 -65.74 -9.46 52.65
C ALA A 594 -64.82 -9.13 51.45
N THR A 595 -64.64 -7.85 51.15
CA THR A 595 -63.85 -7.37 50.01
C THR A 595 -62.68 -6.50 50.44
N SER A 596 -61.63 -6.46 49.63
CA SER A 596 -60.54 -5.51 49.76
C SER A 596 -60.33 -4.76 48.44
N ASN A 597 -59.73 -3.58 48.48
CA ASN A 597 -59.39 -2.83 47.29
C ASN A 597 -57.90 -2.95 46.98
N PHE A 598 -57.58 -3.43 45.78
CA PHE A 598 -56.23 -3.42 45.22
C PHE A 598 -56.16 -2.30 44.18
N TYR A 599 -55.36 -1.27 44.41
CA TYR A 599 -55.29 -0.10 43.54
C TYR A 599 -53.87 0.43 43.40
N GLY A 600 -53.67 1.38 42.50
CA GLY A 600 -52.35 1.97 42.25
C GLY A 600 -52.35 2.93 41.07
N TYR A 601 -51.17 3.46 40.74
CA TYR A 601 -50.95 4.42 39.68
C TYR A 601 -49.83 3.94 38.76
N LEU A 602 -49.99 4.19 37.46
CA LEU A 602 -48.95 4.07 36.45
C LEU A 602 -48.39 5.46 36.13
N THR A 603 -47.08 5.63 36.14
CA THR A 603 -46.38 6.89 35.82
C THR A 603 -45.32 6.66 34.74
N PRO A 604 -45.40 7.32 33.57
CA PRO A 604 -46.37 8.36 33.24
C PRO A 604 -47.78 7.78 33.02
N PRO A 605 -48.86 8.58 33.14
CA PRO A 605 -50.23 8.11 32.92
C PRO A 605 -50.44 7.62 31.47
N HIS A 606 -51.11 6.49 31.31
CA HIS A 606 -51.51 5.91 30.02
C HIS A 606 -53.03 5.71 29.96
N PRO A 607 -53.81 6.80 29.92
CA PRO A 607 -55.27 6.73 30.03
C PRO A 607 -55.89 5.87 28.94
N GLY A 608 -56.93 5.12 29.30
CA GLY A 608 -57.64 4.22 28.38
C GLY A 608 -56.95 2.87 28.14
N THR A 609 -55.68 2.70 28.55
CA THR A 609 -54.99 1.40 28.45
C THR A 609 -55.39 0.45 29.59
N LYS A 610 -55.15 -0.85 29.40
CA LYS A 610 -55.56 -1.90 30.34
C LYS A 610 -54.46 -2.23 31.36
N ALA A 611 -54.85 -2.34 32.63
CA ALA A 611 -54.08 -2.95 33.70
C ALA A 611 -54.69 -4.32 34.04
N TYR A 612 -53.84 -5.33 34.22
CA TYR A 612 -54.27 -6.72 34.42
C TYR A 612 -53.95 -7.17 35.84
N LEU A 613 -54.97 -7.41 36.65
CA LEU A 613 -54.83 -8.04 37.95
C LEU A 613 -54.56 -9.53 37.76
N GLN A 614 -53.49 -10.01 38.38
CA GLN A 614 -53.14 -11.43 38.40
C GLN A 614 -53.10 -11.94 39.84
N ARG A 615 -53.58 -13.17 40.05
CA ARG A 615 -53.49 -13.89 41.32
C ARG A 615 -52.47 -15.03 41.19
N LYS A 616 -51.62 -15.20 42.19
CA LYS A 616 -50.68 -16.33 42.25
C LYS A 616 -51.45 -17.63 42.54
N SER A 617 -51.23 -18.65 41.70
CA SER A 617 -51.78 -20.00 41.82
C SER A 617 -50.63 -21.00 41.68
N GLY A 618 -50.23 -21.62 42.79
CA GLY A 618 -48.98 -22.39 42.85
C GLY A 618 -47.77 -21.51 42.49
N THR A 619 -47.02 -21.93 41.47
CA THR A 619 -45.88 -21.17 40.90
C THR A 619 -46.27 -20.22 39.78
N ALA A 620 -47.51 -20.27 39.29
CA ALA A 620 -47.99 -19.50 38.14
C ALA A 620 -48.81 -18.27 38.57
N TRP A 621 -48.97 -17.31 37.64
CA TRP A 621 -49.85 -16.16 37.79
C TRP A 621 -51.06 -16.31 36.87
N ALA A 622 -52.25 -16.44 37.46
CA ALA A 622 -53.52 -16.55 36.74
C ALA A 622 -54.18 -15.17 36.62
N ALA A 623 -54.89 -14.93 35.52
CA ALA A 623 -55.71 -13.72 35.36
C ALA A 623 -56.81 -13.68 36.42
N ALA A 624 -56.96 -12.53 37.08
CA ALA A 624 -57.95 -12.31 38.14
C ALA A 624 -58.86 -11.11 37.87
N GLY A 625 -58.46 -10.18 37.01
CA GLY A 625 -59.28 -9.05 36.59
C GLY A 625 -58.58 -8.17 35.57
N THR A 626 -59.34 -7.31 34.90
CA THR A 626 -58.83 -6.28 33.98
C THR A 626 -59.49 -4.95 34.31
N GLY A 627 -58.70 -3.89 34.39
CA GLY A 627 -59.14 -2.53 34.69
C GLY A 627 -58.58 -1.57 33.66
N VAL A 628 -59.23 -0.42 33.48
CA VAL A 628 -58.78 0.63 32.56
C VAL A 628 -58.13 1.75 33.36
N LEU A 629 -56.97 2.23 32.90
CA LEU A 629 -56.28 3.35 33.52
C LEU A 629 -57.05 4.65 33.27
N THR A 630 -57.25 5.41 34.33
CA THR A 630 -57.86 6.75 34.29
C THR A 630 -56.87 7.81 33.80
N ALA A 631 -57.33 9.06 33.64
CA ALA A 631 -56.52 10.22 33.21
C ALA A 631 -55.23 10.42 34.01
N ASN A 632 -55.24 10.13 35.32
CA ASN A 632 -54.06 10.23 36.19
C ASN A 632 -53.31 8.90 36.35
N GLY A 633 -53.59 7.91 35.51
CA GLY A 633 -52.93 6.60 35.54
C GLY A 633 -53.41 5.68 36.66
N LYS A 634 -54.51 5.99 37.37
CA LYS A 634 -55.04 5.13 38.43
C LYS A 634 -55.71 3.88 37.85
N TYR A 635 -55.44 2.72 38.44
CA TYR A 635 -56.26 1.51 38.37
C TYR A 635 -56.81 1.14 39.75
N SER A 636 -57.92 0.41 39.80
CA SER A 636 -58.51 -0.12 41.04
C SER A 636 -59.25 -1.41 40.77
N PHE A 637 -59.16 -2.37 41.68
CA PHE A 637 -59.81 -3.66 41.61
C PHE A 637 -60.40 -4.01 42.98
N VAL A 638 -61.68 -4.36 43.01
CA VAL A 638 -62.30 -4.96 44.20
C VAL A 638 -61.99 -6.46 44.18
N ILE A 639 -61.28 -6.94 45.20
CA ILE A 639 -60.93 -8.36 45.34
C ILE A 639 -61.79 -9.03 46.43
N LYS A 640 -62.32 -10.21 46.11
CA LYS A 640 -63.12 -11.06 47.00
C LYS A 640 -62.67 -12.52 46.88
N PRO A 641 -61.66 -12.94 47.66
CA PRO A 641 -61.21 -14.34 47.62
C PRO A 641 -62.31 -15.29 48.10
N ALA A 642 -62.43 -16.44 47.43
CA ALA A 642 -63.50 -17.42 47.67
C ALA A 642 -63.19 -18.44 48.77
N ALA A 643 -61.99 -18.41 49.35
CA ALA A 643 -61.55 -19.34 50.38
C ALA A 643 -60.77 -18.61 51.46
N ARG A 644 -60.67 -19.22 52.66
CA ARG A 644 -59.77 -18.76 53.72
C ARG A 644 -58.31 -19.00 53.33
N GLY A 645 -57.41 -18.22 53.91
CA GLY A 645 -55.96 -18.34 53.69
C GLY A 645 -55.34 -17.09 53.06
N SER A 646 -54.11 -17.24 52.55
CA SER A 646 -53.34 -16.15 51.94
C SER A 646 -53.46 -16.15 50.42
N HIS A 647 -53.82 -15.02 49.84
CA HIS A 647 -53.93 -14.84 48.40
C HIS A 647 -53.01 -13.72 47.92
N THR A 648 -52.06 -14.03 47.04
CA THR A 648 -51.09 -13.06 46.53
C THR A 648 -51.52 -12.52 45.17
N TYR A 649 -51.50 -11.20 45.00
CA TYR A 649 -51.89 -10.50 43.79
C TYR A 649 -50.76 -9.58 43.28
N ARG A 650 -50.73 -9.35 41.97
CA ARG A 650 -49.93 -8.29 41.34
C ARG A 650 -50.74 -7.66 40.20
N VAL A 651 -50.36 -6.46 39.79
CA VAL A 651 -50.88 -5.85 38.56
C VAL A 651 -49.78 -5.80 37.52
N VAL A 652 -50.12 -6.17 36.29
CA VAL A 652 -49.25 -6.10 35.12
C VAL A 652 -49.84 -5.09 34.16
N TRP A 653 -48.98 -4.20 33.65
CA TRP A 653 -49.28 -3.34 32.52
C TRP A 653 -48.40 -3.78 31.35
N LEU A 654 -49.02 -4.03 30.20
CA LEU A 654 -48.32 -4.54 29.02
C LEU A 654 -47.64 -3.40 28.28
N ALA A 655 -46.54 -3.70 27.58
CA ALA A 655 -45.84 -2.72 26.76
C ALA A 655 -46.78 -2.12 25.71
N ASP A 656 -46.55 -0.85 25.38
CA ASP A 656 -47.22 -0.19 24.27
C ASP A 656 -46.20 0.29 23.24
N ALA A 657 -46.62 1.23 22.40
CA ALA A 657 -45.75 1.82 21.40
C ALA A 657 -44.52 2.46 22.08
N ASP A 658 -44.72 3.28 23.11
CA ASP A 658 -43.71 4.22 23.63
C ASP A 658 -42.96 3.69 24.85
N HIS A 659 -43.53 2.76 25.60
CA HIS A 659 -42.98 2.28 26.87
C HIS A 659 -42.97 0.76 26.99
N GLN A 660 -41.98 0.26 27.72
CA GLN A 660 -41.87 -1.16 28.03
C GLN A 660 -42.85 -1.55 29.16
N GLY A 661 -43.43 -2.74 29.07
CA GLY A 661 -44.35 -3.28 30.07
C GLY A 661 -43.71 -3.37 31.46
N THR A 662 -44.55 -3.26 32.49
CA THR A 662 -44.13 -3.22 33.90
C THR A 662 -45.11 -4.00 34.77
N GLN A 663 -44.69 -4.33 35.99
CA GLN A 663 -45.54 -5.02 36.96
C GLN A 663 -45.26 -4.50 38.37
N THR A 664 -46.28 -4.54 39.21
CA THR A 664 -46.15 -4.14 40.61
C THR A 664 -45.39 -5.19 41.41
N PRO A 665 -44.75 -4.82 42.53
CA PRO A 665 -44.52 -5.76 43.62
C PRO A 665 -45.82 -6.46 44.02
N SER A 666 -45.74 -7.72 44.40
CA SER A 666 -46.92 -8.49 44.81
C SER A 666 -47.40 -8.06 46.20
N LYS A 667 -48.72 -8.06 46.42
CA LYS A 667 -49.34 -7.87 47.73
C LYS A 667 -50.12 -9.13 48.11
N THR A 668 -50.07 -9.51 49.39
CA THR A 668 -50.81 -10.67 49.92
C THR A 668 -51.95 -10.19 50.80
N ILE A 669 -53.16 -10.73 50.58
CA ILE A 669 -54.31 -10.57 51.47
C ILE A 669 -54.53 -11.84 52.29
N THR A 670 -54.82 -11.67 53.58
CA THR A 670 -55.19 -12.77 54.49
C THR A 670 -56.70 -12.81 54.69
N VAL A 671 -57.30 -14.00 54.56
CA VAL A 671 -58.75 -14.22 54.70
C VAL A 671 -59.01 -15.19 55.87
N SER A 672 -59.70 -14.70 56.91
CA SER A 672 -60.07 -15.46 58.11
C SER A 672 -61.45 -16.08 58.09
#